data_AF-A0A933UDG5-F1
#
_entry.id   AF-A0A933UDG5-F1
#
_cell.length_a   1.000
_cell.length_b   1.000
_cell.length_c   1.000
_cell.angle_alpha   90.00
_cell.angle_beta   90.00
_cell.angle_gamma   90.00
#
_symmetry.space_group_name_H-M   'P 1'
#
loop_
_entity.id
_entity.type
_entity.pdbx_description
1 polymer ?
#
loop_
_entity_poly.entity_id
_entity_poly.type
_entity_poly.pdbx_seq_one_letter_code
_entity_poly.pdbx_strand_id
1 'polypeptide(L)'
;METEQPHMNPSAAASLMTRRMMLKSAALAGLTASLPQLAFAQADGDTEDWRRSLLNYLESLARPDGGYGWEGQADSHLTPTYAVIGCYRLLKQTPPNKTALAEFVRTHHPSRLKKLEQEHHEFEWEQIQALLWLGEEAASFRDVVRSWKTPTVYLKQYEQHGWPILRHEAAAFVGRELLGLPLDDLSPAYVAYLDSRRRTNGSFNNTPAADGGDGHVMNTWWGLQALRALGRAAERKDETVAWVRACQLPSGGFTCQPKPEFAGVEDVAYTWAAVRSLKLLDADATHREAAVKGLLSLRNADGGFGGRVGWESNPLATYYALDALNALGALGSLDRSPRRAPRAATSLPPGLRVFSIQLEAHGRGSPAEAVDLARALRIHLWGAKNAKPAWLARAQAIAHEQPAPVKFFVSDEEYGTWVKVPGLGTYSHTSDIIAPAGSDFGVSLAGPSVVSWPEFRERRLAPLTQAGGRLIWQFGENEELVRLYLDDSLQRGGYAAISTFHFGNPDFTNSEPFLHCYRGQIPFVALQDAHGNEPWWLADMTTGFRTLFLATEPTWEGWLNALQRNWVVAVRHDAVSGNKTWMHSGSQQVVEFVREREREWRWWDNPAIQRPLVSIVAVRPEDEFETARPERGVVVRVRCAWENTAQGLPRKPLTELVKLSVDGAEVSPTLVAPKAARGAAYLDHYHRFDMANPVPGRHTATALVRVLESGVESSRTIEFRA
;
A
#
# COMPACT_ATOMS: atom_id res chain seq x y z
N MET A 1 -20.78 -37.49 55.57
CA MET A 1 -21.25 -36.10 55.46
C MET A 1 -21.09 -35.70 53.99
N GLU A 2 -21.78 -36.45 53.15
CA GLU A 2 -23.03 -36.06 52.45
C GLU A 2 -22.67 -35.24 51.19
N THR A 3 -22.35 -35.84 50.02
CA THR A 3 -23.23 -36.47 48.98
C THR A 3 -24.34 -35.51 48.51
N GLU A 4 -24.71 -35.29 47.25
CA GLU A 4 -24.47 -35.87 45.91
C GLU A 4 -25.19 -34.94 44.89
N GLN A 5 -24.88 -35.09 43.58
CA GLN A 5 -25.61 -34.58 42.39
C GLN A 5 -27.06 -35.15 42.28
N PRO A 6 -28.01 -34.81 41.33
CA PRO A 6 -27.80 -34.68 39.85
C PRO A 6 -28.78 -33.86 38.94
N HIS A 7 -28.38 -33.74 37.66
CA HIS A 7 -29.09 -33.66 36.34
C HIS A 7 -30.57 -33.20 36.16
N MET A 8 -30.85 -32.34 35.14
CA MET A 8 -31.53 -32.68 33.84
C MET A 8 -31.87 -31.44 32.96
N ASN A 9 -31.77 -31.62 31.62
CA ASN A 9 -32.21 -30.76 30.47
C ASN A 9 -33.66 -31.23 30.02
N PRO A 10 -34.40 -30.75 28.96
CA PRO A 10 -34.19 -29.71 27.91
C PRO A 10 -35.49 -28.93 27.44
N SER A 11 -35.44 -28.29 26.24
CA SER A 11 -36.55 -27.98 25.27
C SER A 11 -37.31 -26.64 25.41
N ALA A 12 -37.09 -25.62 24.56
CA ALA A 12 -37.56 -25.40 23.17
C ALA A 12 -39.05 -25.00 23.01
N ALA A 13 -39.30 -23.78 22.47
CA ALA A 13 -40.18 -23.52 21.31
C ALA A 13 -40.49 -22.01 21.15
N ALA A 14 -40.33 -21.53 19.92
CA ALA A 14 -40.65 -20.20 19.42
C ALA A 14 -42.12 -20.07 18.96
N SER A 15 -42.64 -18.83 18.85
CA SER A 15 -43.63 -18.38 17.84
C SER A 15 -44.03 -16.91 18.12
N LEU A 16 -43.54 -15.92 17.37
CA LEU A 16 -44.19 -15.27 16.20
C LEU A 16 -45.56 -14.61 16.50
N MET A 17 -45.57 -13.27 16.57
CA MET A 17 -46.77 -12.45 16.33
C MET A 17 -46.53 -11.57 15.09
N THR A 18 -47.39 -11.75 14.08
CA THR A 18 -47.34 -11.03 12.80
C THR A 18 -48.46 -9.98 12.72
N ARG A 19 -48.14 -8.87 12.06
CA ARG A 19 -49.04 -7.80 11.58
C ARG A 19 -50.28 -8.34 10.85
N ARG A 20 -51.49 -7.94 11.31
CA ARG A 20 -52.67 -7.45 10.53
C ARG A 20 -53.98 -7.82 11.22
N MET A 21 -54.61 -6.82 11.87
CA MET A 21 -56.05 -6.71 12.22
C MET A 21 -56.15 -5.47 13.14
N MET A 22 -57.02 -4.48 13.02
CA MET A 22 -58.21 -4.21 12.22
C MET A 22 -58.38 -2.69 12.06
N LEU A 23 -59.04 -2.29 10.98
CA LEU A 23 -59.55 -0.95 10.66
C LEU A 23 -61.08 -0.98 10.79
N LYS A 24 -61.73 0.20 10.93
CA LYS A 24 -63.18 0.57 10.79
C LYS A 24 -63.93 0.84 12.10
N SER A 25 -64.79 1.86 12.30
CA SER A 25 -65.31 3.00 11.50
C SER A 25 -66.16 3.90 12.42
N ALA A 26 -66.27 5.21 12.15
CA ALA A 26 -67.54 5.98 12.24
C ALA A 26 -67.42 7.37 11.58
N ALA A 27 -68.24 7.60 10.55
CA ALA A 27 -68.64 8.91 9.98
C ALA A 27 -70.00 9.31 10.63
N LEU A 28 -70.50 10.56 10.69
CA LEU A 28 -70.81 11.54 9.63
C LEU A 28 -71.34 12.84 10.32
N ALA A 29 -70.90 14.05 9.95
CA ALA A 29 -71.69 15.16 9.33
C ALA A 29 -71.52 16.42 10.21
N GLY A 30 -71.32 17.67 9.80
CA GLY A 30 -71.27 18.37 8.52
C GLY A 30 -71.76 19.81 8.81
N LEU A 31 -70.94 20.85 8.59
CA LEU A 31 -71.35 22.25 8.34
C LEU A 31 -70.12 23.13 8.08
N THR A 32 -70.34 24.14 7.24
CA THR A 32 -69.39 24.77 6.32
C THR A 32 -68.72 26.06 6.83
N ALA A 33 -67.46 26.22 6.42
CA ALA A 33 -66.81 27.45 5.95
C ALA A 33 -66.56 28.61 6.93
N SER A 34 -65.33 28.67 7.45
CA SER A 34 -64.56 29.92 7.61
C SER A 34 -63.07 29.56 7.57
N LEU A 35 -62.38 29.80 6.44
CA LEU A 35 -60.93 29.64 6.33
C LEU A 35 -60.26 30.93 6.82
N PRO A 36 -59.45 30.92 7.89
CA PRO A 36 -58.44 31.95 8.06
C PRO A 36 -57.28 31.66 7.11
N GLN A 37 -56.85 32.70 6.39
CA GLN A 37 -55.63 32.71 5.59
C GLN A 37 -54.46 32.25 6.46
N LEU A 38 -54.03 31.00 6.28
CA LEU A 38 -52.71 30.56 6.69
C LEU A 38 -51.73 31.26 5.76
N ALA A 39 -51.14 32.32 6.29
CA ALA A 39 -49.93 32.91 5.74
C ALA A 39 -48.95 31.77 5.41
N PHE A 40 -48.47 31.76 4.17
CA PHE A 40 -47.30 30.99 3.79
C PHE A 40 -46.14 31.43 4.69
N ALA A 41 -45.95 30.72 5.80
CA ALA A 41 -44.64 30.61 6.39
C ALA A 41 -43.80 29.87 5.34
N GLN A 42 -42.94 30.62 4.63
CA GLN A 42 -41.76 30.02 4.02
C GLN A 42 -41.11 29.20 5.12
N ALA A 43 -41.13 27.88 4.96
CA ALA A 43 -40.20 27.03 5.68
C ALA A 43 -38.81 27.53 5.28
N ASP A 44 -38.13 28.21 6.20
CA ASP A 44 -36.69 28.43 6.12
C ASP A 44 -36.07 27.04 5.91
N GLY A 45 -35.61 26.80 4.69
CA GLY A 45 -35.08 25.51 4.29
C GLY A 45 -33.84 25.17 5.10
N ASP A 46 -33.81 23.97 5.67
CA ASP A 46 -32.68 23.31 6.31
C ASP A 46 -31.34 23.61 5.58
N THR A 47 -30.62 24.61 6.07
CA THR A 47 -29.19 24.78 5.80
C THR A 47 -28.44 23.84 6.72
N GLU A 48 -28.21 22.61 6.26
CA GLU A 48 -27.20 21.76 6.88
C GLU A 48 -25.87 22.52 6.89
N ASP A 49 -25.42 22.87 8.10
CA ASP A 49 -24.22 23.64 8.36
C ASP A 49 -23.00 22.86 7.82
N TRP A 50 -22.23 23.47 6.91
CA TRP A 50 -21.05 22.82 6.35
C TRP A 50 -20.06 22.40 7.44
N ARG A 51 -20.01 23.16 8.55
CA ARG A 51 -19.17 22.83 9.70
C ARG A 51 -19.58 21.51 10.32
N ARG A 52 -20.89 21.29 10.48
CA ARG A 52 -21.42 20.03 11.03
C ARG A 52 -21.04 18.85 10.15
N SER A 53 -21.26 18.94 8.84
CA SER A 53 -20.89 17.84 7.92
C SER A 53 -19.38 17.56 7.94
N LEU A 54 -18.55 18.60 7.94
CA LEU A 54 -17.10 18.45 8.02
C LEU A 54 -16.67 17.82 9.36
N LEU A 55 -17.26 18.25 10.49
CA LEU A 55 -16.97 17.66 11.80
C LEU A 55 -17.39 16.19 11.84
N ASN A 56 -18.57 15.85 11.31
CA ASN A 56 -19.01 14.46 11.19
C ASN A 56 -18.03 13.61 10.35
N TYR A 57 -17.53 14.16 9.24
CA TYR A 57 -16.48 13.52 8.43
C TYR A 57 -15.22 13.28 9.27
N LEU A 58 -14.69 14.30 9.95
CA LEU A 58 -13.49 14.16 10.78
C LEU A 58 -13.69 13.13 11.90
N GLU A 59 -14.84 13.13 12.56
CA GLU A 59 -15.19 12.16 13.62
C GLU A 59 -15.29 10.73 13.07
N SER A 60 -15.77 10.54 11.84
CA SER A 60 -15.81 9.21 11.20
C SER A 60 -14.42 8.58 10.98
N LEU A 61 -13.36 9.39 11.00
CA LEU A 61 -11.99 8.95 10.85
C LEU A 61 -11.35 8.51 12.19
N ALA A 62 -11.99 8.77 13.33
CA ALA A 62 -11.45 8.43 14.64
C ALA A 62 -11.37 6.91 14.85
N ARG A 63 -10.39 6.45 15.64
CA ARG A 63 -10.24 5.04 16.02
C ARG A 63 -10.14 4.86 17.53
N PRO A 64 -10.37 3.63 18.05
CA PRO A 64 -10.33 3.36 19.49
C PRO A 64 -8.97 3.63 20.16
N ASP A 65 -7.88 3.67 19.40
CA ASP A 65 -6.52 3.97 19.88
C ASP A 65 -6.27 5.46 20.16
N GLY A 66 -7.26 6.32 19.91
CA GLY A 66 -7.21 7.76 20.18
C GLY A 66 -6.70 8.61 19.01
N GLY A 67 -6.23 7.98 17.94
CA GLY A 67 -5.84 8.67 16.70
C GLY A 67 -6.95 8.72 15.66
N TYR A 68 -6.56 9.10 14.44
CA TYR A 68 -7.39 9.05 13.24
C TYR A 68 -6.70 8.24 12.13
N GLY A 69 -7.48 7.57 11.30
CA GLY A 69 -7.01 6.81 10.14
C GLY A 69 -7.67 7.27 8.83
N TRP A 70 -7.33 6.61 7.71
CA TRP A 70 -8.12 6.76 6.48
C TRP A 70 -9.45 6.01 6.57
N GLU A 71 -10.41 6.39 5.75
CA GLU A 71 -11.69 5.68 5.66
C GLU A 71 -11.48 4.18 5.38
N GLY A 72 -12.12 3.33 6.18
CA GLY A 72 -12.03 1.87 6.06
C GLY A 72 -10.76 1.22 6.65
N GLN A 73 -9.74 2.02 7.00
CA GLN A 73 -8.54 1.52 7.70
C GLN A 73 -8.87 1.23 9.17
N ALA A 74 -8.40 0.10 9.71
CA ALA A 74 -8.71 -0.32 11.07
C ALA A 74 -7.92 0.46 12.14
N ASP A 75 -6.64 0.69 11.91
CA ASP A 75 -5.74 1.36 12.84
C ASP A 75 -5.55 2.84 12.44
N SER A 76 -5.20 3.68 13.41
CA SER A 76 -4.84 5.08 13.15
C SER A 76 -3.43 5.22 12.58
N HIS A 77 -3.16 6.37 11.96
CA HIS A 77 -1.83 6.74 11.50
C HIS A 77 -1.50 8.19 11.89
N LEU A 78 -0.22 8.52 12.05
CA LEU A 78 0.24 9.85 12.44
C LEU A 78 -0.22 10.94 11.47
N THR A 79 0.01 10.75 10.17
CA THR A 79 -0.31 11.74 9.13
C THR A 79 -1.80 12.12 9.02
N PRO A 80 -2.77 11.20 8.95
CA PRO A 80 -4.19 11.56 8.98
C PRO A 80 -4.57 12.18 10.33
N THR A 81 -3.97 11.75 11.44
CA THR A 81 -4.14 12.38 12.76
C THR A 81 -3.67 13.84 12.76
N TYR A 82 -2.48 14.12 12.25
CA TYR A 82 -1.93 15.46 12.06
C TYR A 82 -2.87 16.33 11.21
N ALA A 83 -3.35 15.81 10.08
CA ALA A 83 -4.26 16.52 9.20
C ALA A 83 -5.60 16.85 9.88
N VAL A 84 -6.19 15.92 10.62
CA VAL A 84 -7.43 16.12 11.37
C VAL A 84 -7.24 17.18 12.47
N ILE A 85 -6.15 17.13 13.24
CA ILE A 85 -5.81 18.16 14.23
C ILE A 85 -5.69 19.53 13.55
N GLY A 86 -5.03 19.59 12.40
CA GLY A 86 -4.94 20.80 11.58
C GLY A 86 -6.31 21.35 11.17
N CYS A 87 -7.25 20.48 10.78
CA CYS A 87 -8.63 20.87 10.48
C CYS A 87 -9.33 21.47 11.71
N TYR A 88 -9.28 20.81 12.87
CA TYR A 88 -9.85 21.34 14.12
C TYR A 88 -9.27 22.71 14.49
N ARG A 89 -7.95 22.88 14.35
CA ARG A 89 -7.26 24.16 14.57
C ARG A 89 -7.82 25.27 13.65
N LEU A 90 -7.95 24.99 12.35
CA LEU A 90 -8.49 25.95 11.37
C LEU A 90 -9.95 26.31 11.66
N LEU A 91 -10.74 25.35 12.14
CA LEU A 91 -12.13 25.55 12.56
C LEU A 91 -12.26 26.27 13.91
N LYS A 92 -11.16 26.46 14.64
CA LYS A 92 -11.12 26.96 16.02
C LYS A 92 -11.99 26.11 16.96
N GLN A 93 -11.93 24.80 16.77
CA GLN A 93 -12.65 23.80 17.57
C GLN A 93 -11.65 22.94 18.34
N THR A 94 -12.03 22.49 19.53
CA THR A 94 -11.23 21.52 20.28
C THR A 94 -11.55 20.11 19.76
N PRO A 95 -10.55 19.31 19.35
CA PRO A 95 -10.80 17.94 18.94
C PRO A 95 -11.34 17.10 20.13
N PRO A 96 -12.23 16.12 19.87
CA PRO A 96 -12.67 15.18 20.87
C PRO A 96 -11.49 14.44 21.52
N ASN A 97 -11.59 14.12 22.81
CA ASN A 97 -10.60 13.33 23.55
C ASN A 97 -9.14 13.83 23.42
N LYS A 98 -8.94 15.15 23.46
CA LYS A 98 -7.64 15.83 23.30
C LYS A 98 -6.47 15.12 24.01
N THR A 99 -6.63 14.65 25.25
CA THR A 99 -5.57 13.97 26.00
C THR A 99 -5.12 12.67 25.35
N ALA A 100 -6.06 11.81 24.94
CA ALA A 100 -5.74 10.55 24.26
C ALA A 100 -5.11 10.83 22.89
N LEU A 101 -5.60 11.85 22.19
CA LEU A 101 -5.08 12.29 20.91
C LEU A 101 -3.62 12.80 21.01
N ALA A 102 -3.30 13.58 22.05
CA ALA A 102 -1.95 14.04 22.31
C ALA A 102 -1.00 12.87 22.63
N GLU A 103 -1.47 11.89 23.41
CA GLU A 103 -0.69 10.69 23.71
C GLU A 103 -0.46 9.84 22.46
N PHE A 104 -1.47 9.69 21.60
CA PHE A 104 -1.33 9.03 20.32
C PHE A 104 -0.22 9.68 19.49
N VAL A 105 -0.27 11.01 19.33
CA VAL A 105 0.74 11.77 18.58
C VAL A 105 2.14 11.53 19.12
N ARG A 106 2.35 11.47 20.44
CA ARG A 106 3.67 11.22 21.03
C ARG A 106 4.23 9.82 20.76
N THR A 107 3.36 8.83 20.65
CA THR A 107 3.75 7.41 20.73
C THR A 107 3.62 6.64 19.41
N HIS A 108 2.90 7.17 18.42
CA HIS A 108 2.57 6.48 17.17
C HIS A 108 3.38 6.99 15.97
N HIS A 109 4.69 7.11 16.15
CA HIS A 109 5.61 7.34 15.03
C HIS A 109 5.59 6.13 14.06
N PRO A 110 5.55 6.32 12.73
CA PRO A 110 5.46 5.22 11.76
C PRO A 110 6.58 4.17 11.89
N SER A 111 7.77 4.57 12.35
CA SER A 111 8.90 3.66 12.59
C SER A 111 8.66 2.62 13.71
N ARG A 112 7.59 2.77 14.50
CA ARG A 112 7.18 1.79 15.52
C ARG A 112 6.85 0.43 14.90
N LEU A 113 6.33 0.43 13.67
CA LEU A 113 5.99 -0.80 12.96
C LEU A 113 7.25 -1.50 12.43
N LYS A 114 8.18 -0.72 11.86
CA LYS A 114 9.49 -1.15 11.37
C LYS A 114 10.38 0.09 11.21
N LYS A 115 11.69 -0.08 11.39
CA LYS A 115 12.67 0.90 10.91
C LYS A 115 12.40 1.25 9.43
N LEU A 116 12.29 2.54 9.13
CA LEU A 116 12.11 3.07 7.78
C LEU A 116 13.39 2.83 6.95
N GLU A 117 13.23 2.75 5.63
CA GLU A 117 14.38 2.54 4.73
C GLU A 117 15.26 3.81 4.63
N GLN A 118 14.64 4.99 4.70
CA GLN A 118 15.31 6.27 4.92
C GLN A 118 14.80 6.95 6.21
N GLU A 119 15.58 7.91 6.71
CA GLU A 119 15.13 8.79 7.78
C GLU A 119 14.13 9.83 7.24
N HIS A 120 12.94 9.90 7.87
CA HIS A 120 11.83 10.77 7.48
C HIS A 120 11.55 11.76 8.61
N HIS A 121 12.44 12.73 8.80
CA HIS A 121 12.35 13.73 9.89
C HIS A 121 11.05 14.55 9.89
N GLU A 122 10.28 14.48 8.81
CA GLU A 122 8.96 15.07 8.70
C GLU A 122 7.92 14.47 9.63
N PHE A 123 8.05 13.20 10.03
CA PHE A 123 7.15 12.60 10.99
C PHE A 123 7.35 13.21 12.38
N GLU A 124 8.58 13.45 12.82
CA GLU A 124 8.83 14.24 14.02
C GLU A 124 8.28 15.66 13.89
N TRP A 125 8.39 16.29 12.71
CA TRP A 125 7.76 17.59 12.47
C TRP A 125 6.23 17.53 12.59
N GLU A 126 5.56 16.50 12.05
CA GLU A 126 4.12 16.28 12.20
C GLU A 126 3.76 16.14 13.69
N GLN A 127 4.54 15.38 14.46
CA GLN A 127 4.34 15.21 15.91
C GLN A 127 4.45 16.54 16.65
N ILE A 128 5.55 17.27 16.45
CA ILE A 128 5.79 18.57 17.09
C ILE A 128 4.66 19.54 16.74
N GLN A 129 4.35 19.66 15.45
CA GLN A 129 3.36 20.62 14.98
C GLN A 129 1.95 20.29 15.51
N ALA A 130 1.56 19.02 15.51
CA ALA A 130 0.28 18.56 16.05
C ALA A 130 0.16 18.82 17.55
N LEU A 131 1.18 18.51 18.35
CA LEU A 131 1.19 18.80 19.79
C LEU A 131 1.01 20.29 20.07
N LEU A 132 1.76 21.14 19.36
CA LEU A 132 1.64 22.59 19.51
C LEU A 132 0.25 23.10 19.12
N TRP A 133 -0.38 22.53 18.08
CA TRP A 133 -1.77 22.87 17.72
C TRP A 133 -2.80 22.42 18.74
N LEU A 134 -2.55 21.31 19.43
CA LEU A 134 -3.36 20.88 20.56
C LEU A 134 -3.12 21.79 21.79
N GLY A 135 -2.08 22.62 21.81
CA GLY A 135 -1.68 23.38 23.00
C GLY A 135 -0.98 22.52 24.04
N GLU A 136 -0.26 21.50 23.57
CA GLU A 136 0.57 20.61 24.37
C GLU A 136 2.05 20.97 24.20
N GLU A 137 2.86 20.65 25.20
CA GLU A 137 4.31 20.82 25.12
C GLU A 137 4.95 19.77 24.20
N ALA A 138 5.93 20.20 23.40
CA ALA A 138 6.72 19.35 22.51
C ALA A 138 8.22 19.29 22.90
N ALA A 139 8.56 19.70 24.13
CA ALA A 139 9.95 19.81 24.59
C ALA A 139 10.73 18.48 24.54
N SER A 140 10.06 17.33 24.63
CA SER A 140 10.67 16.00 24.51
C SER A 140 11.37 15.75 23.17
N PHE A 141 11.01 16.49 22.12
CA PHE A 141 11.61 16.37 20.78
C PHE A 141 12.88 17.21 20.62
N ARG A 142 13.26 18.04 21.60
CA ARG A 142 14.44 18.92 21.50
C ARG A 142 15.72 18.16 21.25
N ASP A 143 15.93 17.04 21.95
CA ASP A 143 17.15 16.25 21.82
C ASP A 143 17.20 15.54 20.46
N VAL A 144 16.06 15.04 19.98
CA VAL A 144 15.94 14.44 18.63
C VAL A 144 16.30 15.47 17.56
N VAL A 145 15.68 16.65 17.56
CA VAL A 145 15.95 17.70 16.57
C VAL A 145 17.40 18.22 16.66
N ARG A 146 17.96 18.33 17.87
CA ARG A 146 19.37 18.71 18.08
C ARG A 146 20.35 17.67 17.53
N SER A 147 19.96 16.39 17.50
CA SER A 147 20.80 15.30 17.00
C SER A 147 21.01 15.33 15.48
N TRP A 148 20.13 16.00 14.74
CA TRP A 148 20.26 16.18 13.29
C TRP A 148 21.36 17.21 12.98
N LYS A 149 22.59 16.70 12.84
CA LYS A 149 23.80 17.51 12.61
C LYS A 149 24.21 17.60 11.15
N THR A 150 23.79 16.68 10.29
CA THR A 150 24.12 16.71 8.86
C THR A 150 22.92 16.23 8.06
N PRO A 151 22.71 16.75 6.84
CA PRO A 151 21.71 16.20 5.95
C PRO A 151 21.86 14.68 5.77
N THR A 152 20.75 13.98 5.60
CA THR A 152 20.78 12.55 5.34
C THR A 152 21.42 12.25 3.97
N VAL A 153 21.74 10.98 3.72
CA VAL A 153 22.20 10.50 2.42
C VAL A 153 21.20 9.45 1.97
N TYR A 154 20.54 9.70 0.84
CA TYR A 154 19.62 8.71 0.28
C TYR A 154 20.39 7.46 -0.14
N LEU A 155 19.81 6.29 0.06
CA LEU A 155 20.49 5.02 -0.24
C LEU A 155 20.76 4.92 -1.74
N LYS A 156 22.03 4.73 -2.10
CA LYS A 156 22.50 4.73 -3.50
C LYS A 156 21.97 3.61 -4.38
N GLN A 157 21.41 2.59 -3.76
CA GLN A 157 20.72 1.50 -4.45
C GLN A 157 19.36 1.95 -5.02
N TYR A 158 18.78 3.01 -4.46
CA TYR A 158 17.49 3.56 -4.88
C TYR A 158 17.64 4.88 -5.64
N GLU A 159 18.56 5.77 -5.25
CA GLU A 159 18.87 7.02 -5.96
C GLU A 159 20.37 7.12 -6.23
N GLN A 160 20.77 7.23 -7.50
CA GLN A 160 22.16 7.00 -7.94
C GLN A 160 23.21 7.91 -7.30
N HIS A 161 22.84 9.14 -6.92
CA HIS A 161 23.75 10.15 -6.38
C HIS A 161 23.77 10.17 -4.84
N GLY A 162 22.74 9.61 -4.20
CA GLY A 162 22.48 9.70 -2.78
C GLY A 162 21.94 11.06 -2.35
N TRP A 163 21.22 11.77 -3.23
CA TRP A 163 20.64 13.08 -2.89
C TRP A 163 19.46 12.92 -1.95
N PRO A 164 19.48 13.57 -0.76
CA PRO A 164 18.37 13.47 0.18
C PRO A 164 17.17 14.31 -0.29
N ILE A 165 16.00 13.93 0.21
CA ILE A 165 14.72 14.55 -0.13
C ILE A 165 14.56 15.87 0.64
N LEU A 166 14.27 16.96 -0.07
CA LEU A 166 14.30 18.31 0.51
C LEU A 166 13.34 18.48 1.69
N ARG A 167 12.13 17.93 1.59
CA ARG A 167 11.12 17.95 2.68
C ARG A 167 11.65 17.33 3.97
N HIS A 168 12.35 16.19 3.89
CA HIS A 168 12.89 15.51 5.07
C HIS A 168 13.98 16.38 5.72
N GLU A 169 14.82 17.03 4.92
CA GLU A 169 15.87 17.90 5.44
C GLU A 169 15.36 19.26 5.94
N ALA A 170 14.29 19.79 5.36
CA ALA A 170 13.68 21.05 5.79
C ALA A 170 13.15 20.98 7.23
N ALA A 171 12.77 19.78 7.70
CA ALA A 171 12.34 19.54 9.07
C ALA A 171 13.41 19.96 10.11
N ALA A 172 14.70 19.90 9.77
CA ALA A 172 15.76 20.32 10.68
C ALA A 172 15.74 21.82 11.01
N PHE A 173 15.26 22.66 10.09
CA PHE A 173 15.10 24.10 10.26
C PHE A 173 13.78 24.41 10.97
N VAL A 174 12.68 23.87 10.45
CA VAL A 174 11.33 24.16 10.94
C VAL A 174 11.11 23.58 12.34
N GLY A 175 11.65 22.40 12.62
CA GLY A 175 11.61 21.80 13.96
C GLY A 175 12.34 22.64 15.00
N ARG A 176 13.49 23.26 14.64
CA ARG A 176 14.21 24.18 15.53
C ARG A 176 13.40 25.44 15.81
N GLU A 177 12.81 26.05 14.77
CA GLU A 177 11.93 27.22 14.91
C GLU A 177 10.74 26.90 15.84
N LEU A 178 10.05 25.78 15.62
CA LEU A 178 8.90 25.36 16.42
C LEU A 178 9.24 25.09 17.90
N LEU A 179 10.45 24.60 18.18
CA LEU A 179 10.90 24.26 19.54
C LEU A 179 11.65 25.40 20.25
N GLY A 180 11.86 26.53 19.58
CA GLY A 180 12.67 27.65 20.08
C GLY A 180 14.15 27.27 20.26
N LEU A 181 14.66 26.36 19.42
CA LEU A 181 16.07 25.99 19.40
C LEU A 181 16.87 26.99 18.58
N PRO A 182 18.14 27.26 18.96
CA PRO A 182 18.95 28.19 18.22
C PRO A 182 19.39 27.56 16.89
N LEU A 183 19.53 28.38 15.85
CA LEU A 183 19.95 27.93 14.51
C LEU A 183 21.46 27.99 14.30
N ASP A 184 22.21 28.58 15.22
CA ASP A 184 23.69 28.63 15.19
C ASP A 184 24.33 27.25 15.48
N ASP A 185 23.58 26.35 16.14
CA ASP A 185 23.96 24.95 16.37
C ASP A 185 23.68 24.02 15.18
N LEU A 186 22.99 24.54 14.15
CA LEU A 186 22.74 23.85 12.91
C LEU A 186 24.01 23.88 12.07
N SER A 187 24.46 22.70 11.64
CA SER A 187 25.69 22.59 10.87
C SER A 187 25.65 23.44 9.60
N PRO A 188 26.76 24.12 9.23
CA PRO A 188 26.90 24.79 7.94
C PRO A 188 26.56 23.88 6.74
N ALA A 189 26.68 22.55 6.88
CA ALA A 189 26.29 21.58 5.87
C ALA A 189 24.80 21.64 5.50
N TYR A 190 23.90 21.92 6.45
CA TYR A 190 22.47 22.08 6.18
C TYR A 190 22.18 23.34 5.38
N VAL A 191 22.83 24.45 5.72
CA VAL A 191 22.68 25.72 4.99
C VAL A 191 23.23 25.57 3.57
N ALA A 192 24.43 24.98 3.42
CA ALA A 192 25.01 24.69 2.11
C ALA A 192 24.13 23.74 1.27
N TYR A 193 23.52 22.73 1.91
CA TYR A 193 22.55 21.85 1.28
C TYR A 193 21.35 22.66 0.75
N LEU A 194 20.68 23.44 1.61
CA LEU A 194 19.53 24.27 1.22
C LEU A 194 19.89 25.23 0.08
N ASP A 195 21.00 25.96 0.20
CA ASP A 195 21.43 26.95 -0.78
C ASP A 195 21.72 26.31 -2.14
N SER A 196 22.33 25.12 -2.16
CA SER A 196 22.59 24.38 -3.40
C SER A 196 21.30 23.93 -4.11
N ARG A 197 20.16 23.90 -3.42
CA ARG A 197 18.84 23.56 -3.99
C ARG A 197 18.05 24.79 -4.42
N ARG A 198 18.50 26.02 -4.18
CA ARG A 198 17.81 27.22 -4.67
C ARG A 198 18.08 27.44 -6.15
N ARG A 199 17.03 27.55 -6.96
CA ARG A 199 17.11 27.88 -8.39
C ARG A 199 17.20 29.40 -8.62
N THR A 200 17.66 29.80 -9.80
CA THR A 200 17.73 31.22 -10.19
C THR A 200 16.36 31.89 -10.27
N ASN A 201 15.33 31.15 -10.68
CA ASN A 201 13.92 31.58 -10.66
C ASN A 201 13.29 31.55 -9.25
N GLY A 202 14.11 31.32 -8.21
CA GLY A 202 13.66 31.35 -6.82
C GLY A 202 12.95 30.09 -6.35
N SER A 203 12.73 29.07 -7.18
CA SER A 203 12.14 27.80 -6.76
C SER A 203 13.14 26.87 -6.05
N PHE A 204 12.66 25.74 -5.53
CA PHE A 204 13.48 24.65 -4.98
C PHE A 204 13.07 23.28 -5.54
N ASN A 205 13.98 22.31 -5.50
CA ASN A 205 13.70 20.89 -5.76
C ASN A 205 14.74 19.99 -5.04
N ASN A 206 14.60 18.66 -5.12
CA ASN A 206 15.44 17.70 -4.39
C ASN A 206 16.93 17.72 -4.80
N THR A 207 17.20 17.83 -6.11
CA THR A 207 18.57 17.83 -6.63
C THR A 207 19.23 19.21 -6.55
N PRO A 208 20.58 19.28 -6.47
CA PRO A 208 21.27 20.56 -6.55
C PRO A 208 20.89 21.28 -7.85
N ALA A 209 20.76 22.60 -7.83
CA ALA A 209 20.41 23.40 -9.01
C ALA A 209 21.42 23.19 -10.18
N ALA A 210 22.65 22.80 -9.87
CA ALA A 210 23.68 22.44 -10.86
C ALA A 210 23.37 21.16 -11.67
N ASP A 211 22.50 20.27 -11.18
CA ASP A 211 22.02 19.09 -11.94
C ASP A 211 20.92 19.46 -12.97
N GLY A 212 20.44 20.71 -12.93
CA GLY A 212 19.40 21.22 -13.81
C GLY A 212 17.99 20.79 -13.40
N GLY A 213 17.04 20.95 -14.33
CA GLY A 213 15.62 20.83 -14.05
C GLY A 213 15.03 22.07 -13.37
N ASP A 214 13.71 22.20 -13.43
CA ASP A 214 12.99 23.29 -12.76
C ASP A 214 12.75 22.97 -11.27
N GLY A 215 12.14 23.90 -10.55
CA GLY A 215 11.63 23.66 -9.20
C GLY A 215 10.38 22.79 -9.16
N HIS A 216 10.00 22.40 -7.95
CA HIS A 216 8.73 21.75 -7.64
C HIS A 216 8.01 22.55 -6.57
N VAL A 217 6.70 22.76 -6.69
CA VAL A 217 5.96 23.72 -5.84
C VAL A 217 5.93 23.30 -4.37
N MET A 218 5.83 22.00 -4.08
CA MET A 218 5.91 21.47 -2.70
C MET A 218 7.31 21.67 -2.12
N ASN A 219 8.36 21.38 -2.89
CA ASN A 219 9.74 21.60 -2.47
C ASN A 219 10.03 23.09 -2.27
N THR A 220 9.44 23.97 -3.09
CA THR A 220 9.54 25.42 -2.93
C THR A 220 8.90 25.88 -1.64
N TRP A 221 7.74 25.35 -1.25
CA TRP A 221 7.12 25.62 0.04
C TRP A 221 8.03 25.21 1.21
N TRP A 222 8.60 24.00 1.17
CA TRP A 222 9.53 23.52 2.21
C TRP A 222 10.81 24.36 2.29
N GLY A 223 11.40 24.70 1.14
CA GLY A 223 12.57 25.58 1.07
C GLY A 223 12.29 26.99 1.61
N LEU A 224 11.10 27.56 1.32
CA LEU A 224 10.69 28.85 1.87
C LEU A 224 10.47 28.81 3.39
N GLN A 225 9.96 27.71 3.93
CA GLN A 225 9.82 27.52 5.37
C GLN A 225 11.20 27.47 6.05
N ALA A 226 12.16 26.75 5.46
CA ALA A 226 13.54 26.73 5.94
C ALA A 226 14.21 28.11 5.87
N LEU A 227 14.01 28.85 4.77
CA LEU A 227 14.50 30.23 4.65
C LEU A 227 13.82 31.18 5.63
N ARG A 228 12.53 31.02 5.93
CA ARG A 228 11.85 31.82 6.96
C ARG A 228 12.51 31.60 8.32
N ALA A 229 12.75 30.35 8.70
CA ALA A 229 13.42 30.04 9.96
C ALA A 229 14.79 30.75 10.05
N LEU A 230 15.52 30.84 8.92
CA LEU A 230 16.79 31.55 8.83
C LEU A 230 16.68 33.10 8.70
N GLY A 231 15.47 33.67 8.65
CA GLY A 231 15.26 35.10 8.39
C GLY A 231 15.58 35.54 6.95
N ARG A 232 15.62 34.60 6.01
CA ARG A 232 16.04 34.74 4.60
C ARG A 232 14.89 34.62 3.58
N ALA A 233 13.64 34.60 4.03
CA ALA A 233 12.47 34.39 3.15
C ALA A 233 12.32 35.43 2.01
N ALA A 234 12.88 36.63 2.16
CA ALA A 234 12.84 37.67 1.13
C ALA A 234 13.80 37.44 -0.05
N GLU A 235 14.72 36.48 0.06
CA GLU A 235 15.66 36.15 -1.02
C GLU A 235 14.92 35.68 -2.27
N ARG A 236 15.20 36.34 -3.40
CA ARG A 236 14.58 36.09 -4.71
C ARG A 236 13.05 36.08 -4.66
N LYS A 237 12.46 36.92 -3.79
CA LYS A 237 11.01 36.97 -3.58
C LYS A 237 10.26 37.17 -4.90
N ASP A 238 10.66 38.15 -5.71
CA ASP A 238 9.93 38.50 -6.94
C ASP A 238 10.02 37.37 -7.97
N GLU A 239 11.18 36.73 -8.11
CA GLU A 239 11.37 35.58 -8.98
C GLU A 239 10.52 34.38 -8.51
N THR A 240 10.53 34.07 -7.22
CA THR A 240 9.71 32.99 -6.66
C THR A 240 8.22 33.26 -6.87
N VAL A 241 7.75 34.49 -6.61
CA VAL A 241 6.35 34.86 -6.82
C VAL A 241 5.96 34.72 -8.29
N ALA A 242 6.80 35.19 -9.21
CA ALA A 242 6.58 35.04 -10.64
C ALA A 242 6.52 33.56 -11.06
N TRP A 243 7.43 32.73 -10.53
CA TRP A 243 7.47 31.30 -10.81
C TRP A 243 6.25 30.55 -10.25
N VAL A 244 5.86 30.80 -9.00
CA VAL A 244 4.67 30.16 -8.40
C VAL A 244 3.40 30.57 -9.15
N ARG A 245 3.26 31.84 -9.54
CA ARG A 245 2.14 32.31 -10.37
C ARG A 245 2.10 31.65 -11.74
N ALA A 246 3.26 31.36 -12.33
CA ALA A 246 3.35 30.64 -13.60
C ALA A 246 2.94 29.15 -13.50
N CYS A 247 2.89 28.59 -12.29
CA CYS A 247 2.33 27.26 -12.04
C CYS A 247 0.79 27.25 -11.96
N GLN A 248 0.14 28.43 -11.93
CA GLN A 248 -1.32 28.51 -11.84
C GLN A 248 -1.98 28.27 -13.21
N LEU A 249 -2.99 27.40 -13.23
CA LEU A 249 -3.81 27.13 -14.41
C LEU A 249 -5.01 28.09 -14.49
N PRO A 250 -5.64 28.24 -15.68
CA PRO A 250 -6.87 29.04 -15.83
C PRO A 250 -8.06 28.57 -14.97
N SER A 251 -8.06 27.29 -14.56
CA SER A 251 -9.02 26.72 -13.59
C SER A 251 -8.88 27.34 -12.19
N GLY A 252 -7.73 27.93 -11.89
CA GLY A 252 -7.36 28.48 -10.59
C GLY A 252 -6.49 27.55 -9.74
N GLY A 253 -6.47 26.25 -10.04
CA GLY A 253 -5.56 25.28 -9.43
C GLY A 253 -4.11 25.45 -9.89
N PHE A 254 -3.18 24.72 -9.26
CA PHE A 254 -1.75 24.79 -9.56
C PHE A 254 -1.19 23.43 -9.94
N THR A 255 -0.21 23.41 -10.83
CA THR A 255 0.62 22.26 -11.17
C THR A 255 1.91 22.24 -10.36
N CYS A 256 2.68 21.15 -10.46
CA CYS A 256 3.96 20.97 -9.78
C CYS A 256 5.04 22.00 -10.19
N GLN A 257 5.03 22.44 -11.45
CA GLN A 257 5.91 23.46 -12.04
C GLN A 257 5.20 24.14 -13.23
N PRO A 258 5.73 25.23 -13.83
CA PRO A 258 5.03 25.96 -14.89
C PRO A 258 4.83 25.18 -16.19
N LYS A 259 5.81 24.35 -16.57
CA LYS A 259 5.78 23.52 -17.78
C LYS A 259 6.31 22.12 -17.47
N PRO A 260 5.52 21.28 -16.80
CA PRO A 260 5.91 19.90 -16.54
C PRO A 260 5.97 19.11 -17.85
N GLU A 261 7.00 18.27 -18.00
CA GLU A 261 7.15 17.38 -19.17
C GLU A 261 6.06 16.29 -19.19
N PHE A 262 5.64 15.84 -18.01
CA PHE A 262 4.58 14.86 -17.80
C PHE A 262 3.87 15.12 -16.47
N ALA A 263 2.70 14.50 -16.26
CA ALA A 263 1.90 14.70 -15.04
C ALA A 263 1.61 16.18 -14.72
N GLY A 264 1.30 16.98 -15.75
CA GLY A 264 0.86 18.36 -15.62
C GLY A 264 -0.57 18.51 -15.12
N VAL A 265 -0.87 17.87 -13.99
CA VAL A 265 -2.18 17.84 -13.35
C VAL A 265 -2.25 18.86 -12.23
N GLU A 266 -3.43 19.44 -12.04
CA GLU A 266 -3.73 20.18 -10.82
C GLU A 266 -4.06 19.22 -9.68
N ASP A 267 -3.60 19.57 -8.48
CA ASP A 267 -3.85 18.82 -7.25
C ASP A 267 -4.01 19.79 -6.09
N VAL A 268 -4.79 19.41 -5.09
CA VAL A 268 -4.95 20.22 -3.88
C VAL A 268 -3.63 20.43 -3.14
N ALA A 269 -2.71 19.46 -3.16
CA ALA A 269 -1.40 19.59 -2.51
C ALA A 269 -0.55 20.68 -3.19
N TYR A 270 -0.55 20.73 -4.52
CA TYR A 270 0.14 21.76 -5.30
C TYR A 270 -0.48 23.13 -5.08
N THR A 271 -1.82 23.20 -5.10
CA THR A 271 -2.56 24.44 -4.84
C THR A 271 -2.31 24.98 -3.43
N TRP A 272 -2.32 24.10 -2.43
CA TRP A 272 -1.99 24.44 -1.05
C TRP A 272 -0.56 24.97 -0.92
N ALA A 273 0.44 24.24 -1.42
CA ALA A 273 1.84 24.66 -1.35
C ALA A 273 2.07 26.00 -2.06
N ALA A 274 1.45 26.21 -3.23
CA ALA A 274 1.53 27.47 -3.98
C ALA A 274 0.92 28.64 -3.21
N VAL A 275 -0.31 28.49 -2.74
CA VAL A 275 -1.04 29.53 -2.00
C VAL A 275 -0.30 29.88 -0.70
N ARG A 276 0.23 28.88 0.01
CA ARG A 276 1.02 29.08 1.22
C ARG A 276 2.32 29.80 0.94
N SER A 277 3.00 29.46 -0.16
CA SER A 277 4.22 30.14 -0.60
C SER A 277 3.95 31.61 -0.93
N LEU A 278 2.88 31.90 -1.70
CA LEU A 278 2.48 33.26 -2.03
C LEU A 278 2.12 34.06 -0.77
N LYS A 279 1.35 33.46 0.16
CA LYS A 279 0.99 34.10 1.43
C LYS A 279 2.21 34.43 2.29
N LEU A 280 3.19 33.52 2.38
CA LEU A 280 4.43 33.74 3.12
C LEU A 280 5.24 34.90 2.51
N LEU A 281 5.21 35.03 1.19
CA LEU A 281 5.90 36.08 0.44
C LEU A 281 5.09 37.37 0.33
N ASP A 282 3.95 37.50 1.02
CA ASP A 282 3.05 38.65 0.94
C ASP A 282 2.65 38.99 -0.51
N ALA A 283 2.21 37.96 -1.24
CA ALA A 283 1.75 38.04 -2.62
C ALA A 283 0.44 37.27 -2.81
N ASP A 284 -0.34 37.66 -3.82
CA ASP A 284 -1.58 36.98 -4.21
C ASP A 284 -1.42 36.09 -5.45
N ALA A 285 -2.31 35.10 -5.56
CA ALA A 285 -2.47 34.28 -6.76
C ALA A 285 -3.03 35.12 -7.93
N THR A 286 -2.59 34.85 -9.15
CA THR A 286 -3.04 35.55 -10.37
C THR A 286 -4.55 35.43 -10.57
N HIS A 287 -5.09 34.24 -10.32
CA HIS A 287 -6.52 33.93 -10.44
C HIS A 287 -7.11 33.53 -9.08
N ARG A 288 -6.99 34.42 -8.08
CA ARG A 288 -7.47 34.18 -6.70
C ARG A 288 -8.89 33.61 -6.63
N GLU A 289 -9.87 34.26 -7.29
CA GLU A 289 -11.26 33.82 -7.24
C GLU A 289 -11.48 32.44 -7.87
N ALA A 290 -10.75 32.14 -8.94
CA ALA A 290 -10.78 30.82 -9.57
C ALA A 290 -10.18 29.77 -8.62
N ALA A 291 -9.08 30.08 -7.91
CA ALA A 291 -8.50 29.19 -6.91
C ALA A 291 -9.49 28.88 -5.78
N VAL A 292 -10.17 29.90 -5.24
CA VAL A 292 -11.23 29.71 -4.23
C VAL A 292 -12.33 28.81 -4.77
N LYS A 293 -12.87 29.09 -5.97
CA LYS A 293 -13.91 28.26 -6.59
C LYS A 293 -13.45 26.81 -6.80
N GLY A 294 -12.22 26.62 -7.26
CA GLY A 294 -11.60 25.31 -7.46
C GLY A 294 -11.54 24.52 -6.15
N LEU A 295 -11.00 25.12 -5.09
CA LEU A 295 -10.92 24.50 -3.75
C LEU A 295 -12.31 24.12 -3.21
N LEU A 296 -13.31 25.00 -3.34
CA LEU A 296 -14.68 24.70 -2.90
C LEU A 296 -15.30 23.54 -3.70
N SER A 297 -14.89 23.34 -4.95
CA SER A 297 -15.37 22.25 -5.79
C SER A 297 -14.77 20.88 -5.44
N LEU A 298 -13.76 20.83 -4.58
CA LEU A 298 -13.17 19.57 -4.11
C LEU A 298 -13.97 18.93 -2.97
N ARG A 299 -14.88 19.70 -2.34
CA ARG A 299 -15.72 19.22 -1.24
C ARG A 299 -16.70 18.15 -1.72
N ASN A 300 -16.84 17.08 -0.94
CA ASN A 300 -17.74 15.97 -1.20
C ASN A 300 -18.98 16.01 -0.27
N ALA A 301 -19.93 15.11 -0.54
CA ALA A 301 -21.21 15.05 0.16
C ALA A 301 -21.09 14.69 1.64
N ASP A 302 -20.02 13.96 2.02
CA ASP A 302 -19.69 13.63 3.40
C ASP A 302 -19.14 14.83 4.20
N GLY A 303 -18.80 15.93 3.52
CA GLY A 303 -18.23 17.14 4.12
C GLY A 303 -16.71 17.24 4.00
N GLY A 304 -16.01 16.15 3.70
CA GLY A 304 -14.57 16.12 3.44
C GLY A 304 -14.20 16.62 2.03
N PHE A 305 -12.91 16.64 1.71
CA PHE A 305 -12.40 17.07 0.40
C PHE A 305 -11.52 15.98 -0.23
N GLY A 306 -11.66 15.81 -1.54
CA GLY A 306 -10.76 14.98 -2.35
C GLY A 306 -9.57 15.77 -2.90
N GLY A 307 -8.53 15.07 -3.36
CA GLY A 307 -7.35 15.69 -3.98
C GLY A 307 -7.65 16.34 -5.34
N ARG A 308 -8.62 15.79 -6.06
CA ARG A 308 -9.17 16.29 -7.32
C ARG A 308 -10.68 16.19 -7.32
N VAL A 309 -11.31 16.94 -8.22
CA VAL A 309 -12.77 16.93 -8.43
C VAL A 309 -13.24 15.49 -8.69
N GLY A 310 -14.15 14.99 -7.84
CA GLY A 310 -14.72 13.64 -7.95
C GLY A 310 -13.92 12.53 -7.25
N TRP A 311 -12.76 12.83 -6.68
CA TRP A 311 -12.02 11.88 -5.85
C TRP A 311 -12.63 11.78 -4.46
N GLU A 312 -12.46 10.62 -3.82
CA GLU A 312 -12.95 10.37 -2.46
C GLU A 312 -12.32 11.33 -1.45
N SER A 313 -13.04 11.61 -0.37
CA SER A 313 -12.55 12.48 0.69
C SER A 313 -11.32 11.88 1.37
N ASN A 314 -10.29 12.70 1.56
CA ASN A 314 -9.03 12.31 2.19
C ASN A 314 -8.66 13.34 3.27
N PRO A 315 -8.19 12.92 4.47
CA PRO A 315 -7.88 13.85 5.55
C PRO A 315 -6.79 14.88 5.20
N LEU A 316 -5.75 14.48 4.47
CA LEU A 316 -4.72 15.42 4.00
C LEU A 316 -5.29 16.41 2.98
N ALA A 317 -6.08 15.93 2.02
CA ALA A 317 -6.73 16.80 1.04
C ALA A 317 -7.71 17.79 1.69
N THR A 318 -8.43 17.33 2.71
CA THR A 318 -9.32 18.13 3.56
C THR A 318 -8.54 19.23 4.29
N TYR A 319 -7.44 18.87 4.95
CA TYR A 319 -6.57 19.85 5.59
C TYR A 319 -5.99 20.86 4.59
N TYR A 320 -5.44 20.40 3.46
CA TYR A 320 -4.87 21.25 2.42
C TYR A 320 -5.89 22.22 1.83
N ALA A 321 -7.12 21.76 1.56
CA ALA A 321 -8.17 22.62 1.05
C ALA A 321 -8.56 23.71 2.06
N LEU A 322 -8.73 23.35 3.33
CA LEU A 322 -9.09 24.30 4.39
C LEU A 322 -7.97 25.29 4.67
N ASP A 323 -6.72 24.84 4.73
CA ASP A 323 -5.56 25.70 5.00
C ASP A 323 -5.31 26.66 3.82
N ALA A 324 -5.49 26.20 2.58
CA ALA A 324 -5.42 27.05 1.39
C ALA A 324 -6.55 28.10 1.37
N LEU A 325 -7.79 27.70 1.65
CA LEU A 325 -8.92 28.63 1.78
C LEU A 325 -8.66 29.66 2.89
N ASN A 326 -8.12 29.24 4.03
CA ASN A 326 -7.76 30.12 5.13
C ASN A 326 -6.62 31.10 4.74
N ALA A 327 -5.58 30.62 4.06
CA ALA A 327 -4.49 31.46 3.58
C ALA A 327 -4.94 32.51 2.55
N LEU A 328 -5.97 32.19 1.75
CA LEU A 328 -6.64 33.13 0.85
C LEU A 328 -7.65 34.05 1.56
N GLY A 329 -7.94 33.86 2.86
CA GLY A 329 -8.98 34.60 3.58
C GLY A 329 -10.40 34.26 3.12
N ALA A 330 -10.61 33.06 2.59
CA ALA A 330 -11.84 32.61 1.93
C ALA A 330 -12.52 31.42 2.64
N LEU A 331 -12.16 31.13 3.90
CA LEU A 331 -12.77 30.04 4.67
C LEU A 331 -14.30 30.21 4.83
N GLY A 332 -14.78 31.45 4.96
CA GLY A 332 -16.21 31.76 5.03
C GLY A 332 -16.98 31.48 3.74
N SER A 333 -16.30 31.27 2.61
CA SER A 333 -16.96 30.94 1.34
C SER A 333 -17.56 29.52 1.34
N LEU A 334 -17.27 28.69 2.35
CA LEU A 334 -17.85 27.36 2.51
C LEU A 334 -19.37 27.40 2.75
N ASP A 335 -19.90 28.51 3.30
CA ASP A 335 -21.34 28.77 3.43
C ASP A 335 -22.06 28.73 2.07
N ARG A 336 -21.32 28.99 0.99
CA ARG A 336 -21.82 29.06 -0.39
C ARG A 336 -21.26 27.96 -1.29
N SER A 337 -20.55 26.99 -0.71
CA SER A 337 -19.96 25.89 -1.47
C SER A 337 -21.05 25.05 -2.17
N PRO A 338 -20.81 24.56 -3.39
CA PRO A 338 -21.78 23.75 -4.09
C PRO A 338 -22.03 22.44 -3.33
N ARG A 339 -23.30 22.12 -3.07
CA ARG A 339 -23.69 20.82 -2.51
C ARG A 339 -23.48 19.75 -3.59
N ARG A 340 -22.62 18.77 -3.30
CA ARG A 340 -22.53 17.57 -4.13
C ARG A 340 -23.55 16.53 -3.66
N ALA A 341 -24.22 15.91 -4.62
CA ALA A 341 -24.97 14.71 -4.34
C ALA A 341 -24.00 13.59 -3.92
N PRO A 342 -24.37 12.73 -2.95
CA PRO A 342 -23.62 11.51 -2.68
C PRO A 342 -23.44 10.73 -3.97
N ARG A 343 -22.24 10.19 -4.20
CA ARG A 343 -22.03 9.31 -5.34
C ARG A 343 -22.89 8.06 -5.12
N ALA A 344 -23.72 7.71 -6.10
CA ALA A 344 -24.46 6.47 -6.03
C ALA A 344 -23.45 5.31 -5.91
N ALA A 345 -23.62 4.47 -4.88
CA ALA A 345 -22.85 3.25 -4.78
C ALA A 345 -23.21 2.35 -5.97
N THR A 346 -22.29 2.18 -6.91
CA THR A 346 -22.48 1.20 -7.99
C THR A 346 -22.49 -0.17 -7.35
N SER A 347 -23.58 -0.93 -7.46
CA SER A 347 -23.58 -2.31 -6.97
C SER A 347 -22.55 -3.15 -7.72
N LEU A 348 -21.79 -3.97 -7.01
CA LEU A 348 -20.94 -4.98 -7.65
C LEU A 348 -21.81 -5.90 -8.54
N PRO A 349 -21.36 -6.24 -9.77
CA PRO A 349 -22.09 -7.15 -10.63
C PRO A 349 -22.34 -8.52 -9.97
N PRO A 350 -23.48 -9.18 -10.29
CA PRO A 350 -23.71 -10.54 -9.83
C PRO A 350 -22.69 -11.52 -10.45
N GLY A 351 -22.46 -12.64 -9.77
CA GLY A 351 -21.58 -13.71 -10.27
C GLY A 351 -20.08 -13.51 -10.04
N LEU A 352 -19.67 -12.40 -9.41
CA LEU A 352 -18.30 -12.23 -8.95
C LEU A 352 -17.97 -13.24 -7.83
N ARG A 353 -16.72 -13.71 -7.84
CA ARG A 353 -16.12 -14.60 -6.85
C ARG A 353 -14.78 -14.02 -6.39
N VAL A 354 -14.28 -14.50 -5.26
CA VAL A 354 -12.97 -14.08 -4.72
C VAL A 354 -11.90 -15.06 -5.20
N PHE A 355 -10.89 -14.53 -5.88
CA PHE A 355 -9.70 -15.27 -6.29
C PHE A 355 -8.45 -14.64 -5.68
N SER A 356 -7.33 -15.36 -5.73
CA SER A 356 -6.05 -14.84 -5.24
C SER A 356 -4.97 -14.90 -6.30
N ILE A 357 -4.12 -13.89 -6.27
CA ILE A 357 -2.93 -13.74 -7.09
C ILE A 357 -1.73 -13.41 -6.20
N GLN A 358 -0.59 -13.98 -6.57
CA GLN A 358 0.70 -13.67 -5.98
C GLN A 358 1.53 -12.94 -7.01
N LEU A 359 2.00 -11.75 -6.63
CA LEU A 359 2.93 -10.96 -7.42
C LEU A 359 4.32 -11.16 -6.83
N GLU A 360 5.30 -11.34 -7.71
CA GLU A 360 6.69 -11.59 -7.38
C GLU A 360 6.92 -12.77 -6.43
N ALA A 361 6.14 -13.84 -6.59
CA ALA A 361 6.38 -15.11 -5.93
C ALA A 361 7.60 -15.82 -6.54
N HIS A 362 7.98 -16.95 -5.94
CA HIS A 362 9.16 -17.70 -6.39
C HIS A 362 9.07 -18.13 -7.86
N GLY A 363 10.15 -17.89 -8.62
CA GLY A 363 10.32 -18.31 -10.00
C GLY A 363 11.57 -19.16 -10.25
N ARG A 364 12.13 -19.77 -9.18
CA ARG A 364 13.34 -20.60 -9.19
C ARG A 364 13.15 -21.81 -8.28
N GLY A 365 14.05 -22.79 -8.38
CA GLY A 365 13.98 -24.05 -7.61
C GLY A 365 12.85 -24.96 -8.10
N SER A 366 12.33 -25.80 -7.21
CA SER A 366 11.32 -26.82 -7.53
C SER A 366 10.00 -26.24 -8.10
N PRO A 367 9.70 -26.43 -9.40
CA PRO A 367 8.40 -26.06 -9.95
C PRO A 367 7.27 -26.91 -9.37
N ALA A 368 7.55 -28.17 -8.98
CA ALA A 368 6.57 -29.05 -8.35
C ALA A 368 6.07 -28.50 -7.00
N GLU A 369 6.97 -27.92 -6.21
CA GLU A 369 6.61 -27.29 -4.93
C GLU A 369 5.83 -26.00 -5.12
N ALA A 370 6.15 -25.19 -6.14
CA ALA A 370 5.37 -24.00 -6.46
C ALA A 370 3.92 -24.37 -6.85
N VAL A 371 3.74 -25.38 -7.71
CA VAL A 371 2.40 -25.89 -8.10
C VAL A 371 1.65 -26.41 -6.90
N ASP A 372 2.32 -27.15 -6.02
CA ASP A 372 1.68 -27.72 -4.86
C ASP A 372 1.25 -26.67 -3.82
N LEU A 373 2.13 -25.71 -3.54
CA LEU A 373 1.80 -24.55 -2.70
C LEU A 373 0.60 -23.81 -3.29
N ALA A 374 0.59 -23.60 -4.61
CA ALA A 374 -0.51 -22.93 -5.28
C ALA A 374 -1.84 -23.69 -5.11
N ARG A 375 -1.83 -25.00 -5.33
CA ARG A 375 -3.00 -25.87 -5.14
C ARG A 375 -3.50 -25.84 -3.70
N ALA A 376 -2.62 -26.07 -2.73
CA ALA A 376 -2.98 -26.17 -1.32
C ALA A 376 -3.51 -24.85 -0.74
N LEU A 377 -2.98 -23.72 -1.22
CA LEU A 377 -3.35 -22.38 -0.77
C LEU A 377 -4.41 -21.70 -1.66
N ARG A 378 -4.95 -22.42 -2.66
CA ARG A 378 -5.90 -21.92 -3.67
C ARG A 378 -5.42 -20.63 -4.34
N ILE A 379 -4.18 -20.63 -4.77
CA ILE A 379 -3.59 -19.57 -5.57
C ILE A 379 -3.95 -19.81 -7.03
N HIS A 380 -4.57 -18.82 -7.65
CA HIS A 380 -5.09 -18.97 -8.99
C HIS A 380 -4.16 -18.39 -10.05
N LEU A 381 -3.40 -17.35 -9.69
CA LEU A 381 -2.42 -16.70 -10.55
C LEU A 381 -1.09 -16.60 -9.78
N TRP A 382 -0.02 -17.16 -10.33
CA TRP A 382 1.31 -17.17 -9.72
C TRP A 382 2.30 -16.38 -10.58
N GLY A 383 2.65 -15.19 -10.11
CA GLY A 383 3.67 -14.34 -10.74
C GLY A 383 5.04 -14.81 -10.34
N ALA A 384 5.77 -15.42 -11.26
CA ALA A 384 7.07 -15.99 -10.99
C ALA A 384 8.16 -14.91 -11.19
N LYS A 385 8.82 -14.54 -10.10
CA LYS A 385 9.86 -13.51 -10.09
C LYS A 385 11.13 -13.95 -10.81
N ASN A 386 11.55 -13.18 -11.81
CA ASN A 386 12.81 -13.34 -12.53
C ASN A 386 13.04 -14.80 -12.98
N ALA A 387 11.95 -15.42 -13.44
CA ALA A 387 11.88 -16.83 -13.77
C ALA A 387 12.45 -17.09 -15.17
N LYS A 388 13.16 -18.22 -15.33
CA LYS A 388 13.52 -18.66 -16.68
C LYS A 388 12.25 -19.05 -17.45
N PRO A 389 12.14 -18.77 -18.77
CA PRO A 389 11.00 -19.24 -19.56
C PRO A 389 10.75 -20.75 -19.46
N ALA A 390 11.82 -21.55 -19.41
CA ALA A 390 11.73 -23.00 -19.21
C ALA A 390 11.16 -23.40 -17.83
N TRP A 391 11.42 -22.59 -16.79
CA TRP A 391 10.86 -22.81 -15.45
C TRP A 391 9.35 -22.58 -15.46
N LEU A 392 8.89 -21.47 -16.05
CA LEU A 392 7.46 -21.16 -16.22
C LEU A 392 6.74 -22.26 -17.00
N ALA A 393 7.33 -22.70 -18.12
CA ALA A 393 6.78 -23.79 -18.93
C ALA A 393 6.68 -25.10 -18.13
N ARG A 394 7.71 -25.45 -17.35
CA ARG A 394 7.70 -26.66 -16.52
C ARG A 394 6.68 -26.56 -15.39
N ALA A 395 6.59 -25.44 -14.68
CA ALA A 395 5.59 -25.23 -13.63
C ALA A 395 4.16 -25.37 -14.19
N GLN A 396 3.89 -24.75 -15.35
CA GLN A 396 2.58 -24.83 -15.99
C GLN A 396 2.26 -26.26 -16.47
N ALA A 397 3.25 -26.99 -17.00
CA ALA A 397 3.08 -28.40 -17.38
C ALA A 397 2.71 -29.28 -16.17
N ILE A 398 3.40 -29.11 -15.04
CA ILE A 398 3.10 -29.85 -13.80
C ILE A 398 1.69 -29.50 -13.30
N ALA A 399 1.25 -28.24 -13.38
CA ALA A 399 -0.12 -27.85 -13.01
C ALA A 399 -1.21 -28.49 -13.89
N HIS A 400 -0.89 -28.81 -15.15
CA HIS A 400 -1.78 -29.57 -16.03
C HIS A 400 -1.76 -31.07 -15.76
N GLU A 401 -0.57 -31.65 -15.53
CA GLU A 401 -0.39 -33.07 -15.18
C GLU A 401 -1.02 -33.41 -13.82
N GLN A 402 -0.92 -32.48 -12.88
CA GLN A 402 -1.51 -32.55 -11.54
C GLN A 402 -2.58 -31.43 -11.45
N PRO A 403 -3.85 -31.69 -11.81
CA PRO A 403 -4.86 -30.66 -12.02
C PRO A 403 -4.92 -29.63 -10.88
N ALA A 404 -4.21 -28.52 -11.07
CA ALA A 404 -4.10 -27.42 -10.13
C ALA A 404 -4.60 -26.17 -10.86
N PRO A 405 -5.59 -25.45 -10.30
CA PRO A 405 -6.23 -24.32 -10.97
C PRO A 405 -5.36 -23.04 -10.88
N VAL A 406 -4.07 -23.15 -11.22
CA VAL A 406 -3.08 -22.07 -11.19
C VAL A 406 -2.57 -21.79 -12.60
N LYS A 407 -2.45 -20.50 -12.95
CA LYS A 407 -1.73 -20.03 -14.13
C LYS A 407 -0.46 -19.29 -13.71
N PHE A 408 0.67 -19.72 -14.26
CA PHE A 408 1.95 -19.05 -14.04
C PHE A 408 2.15 -17.94 -15.06
N PHE A 409 2.75 -16.83 -14.64
CA PHE A 409 3.00 -15.65 -15.48
C PHE A 409 4.30 -14.93 -15.04
N VAL A 410 4.78 -14.01 -15.86
CA VAL A 410 6.01 -13.24 -15.62
C VAL A 410 5.75 -12.16 -14.57
N SER A 411 6.58 -12.09 -13.54
CA SER A 411 6.48 -11.07 -12.49
C SER A 411 7.87 -10.58 -12.11
N ASP A 412 8.57 -10.01 -13.08
CA ASP A 412 10.00 -9.70 -12.97
C ASP A 412 10.24 -8.37 -12.28
N GLU A 413 11.32 -8.31 -11.51
CA GLU A 413 11.85 -7.08 -10.95
C GLU A 413 13.11 -6.71 -11.74
N GLU A 414 13.04 -5.66 -12.56
CA GLU A 414 14.17 -5.21 -13.38
C GLU A 414 15.04 -4.21 -12.61
N TYR A 415 15.58 -4.69 -11.49
CA TYR A 415 16.48 -3.92 -10.64
C TYR A 415 17.67 -3.35 -11.42
N GLY A 416 18.02 -2.09 -11.16
CA GLY A 416 19.06 -1.39 -11.89
C GLY A 416 18.60 -0.78 -13.21
N THR A 417 17.30 -0.75 -13.49
CA THR A 417 16.75 0.22 -14.45
C THR A 417 16.78 1.59 -13.80
N TRP A 418 17.50 2.56 -14.38
CA TRP A 418 17.66 3.91 -13.81
C TRP A 418 16.89 4.93 -14.63
N VAL A 419 15.93 5.60 -14.00
CA VAL A 419 15.11 6.64 -14.61
C VAL A 419 15.45 8.00 -14.01
N LYS A 420 15.88 8.95 -14.84
CA LYS A 420 16.15 10.34 -14.47
C LYS A 420 14.92 11.20 -14.71
N VAL A 421 14.54 11.97 -13.68
CA VAL A 421 13.58 13.07 -13.79
C VAL A 421 14.31 14.35 -13.39
N PRO A 422 14.54 15.29 -14.32
CA PRO A 422 15.29 16.52 -14.06
C PRO A 422 14.77 17.28 -12.85
N GLY A 423 15.66 17.66 -11.93
CA GLY A 423 15.31 18.35 -10.68
C GLY A 423 14.86 17.45 -9.53
N LEU A 424 14.46 16.19 -9.81
CA LEU A 424 13.97 15.25 -8.81
C LEU A 424 14.93 14.09 -8.50
N GLY A 425 15.77 13.68 -9.45
CA GLY A 425 16.86 12.72 -9.24
C GLY A 425 16.90 11.59 -10.28
N THR A 426 17.75 10.58 -10.02
CA THR A 426 17.86 9.37 -10.86
C THR A 426 17.58 8.13 -10.01
N TYR A 427 16.43 7.49 -10.24
CA TYR A 427 15.91 6.45 -9.37
C TYR A 427 15.84 5.08 -10.04
N SER A 428 16.01 4.02 -9.23
CA SER A 428 15.69 2.64 -9.61
C SER A 428 14.32 2.21 -9.05
N HIS A 429 14.00 0.90 -9.10
CA HIS A 429 12.69 0.33 -8.70
C HIS A 429 11.47 0.96 -9.39
N THR A 430 11.65 1.37 -10.64
CA THR A 430 10.57 1.89 -11.49
C THR A 430 10.01 0.83 -12.45
N SER A 431 10.44 -0.43 -12.33
CA SER A 431 10.26 -1.44 -13.39
C SER A 431 9.95 -2.82 -12.82
N ASP A 432 8.85 -2.90 -12.06
CA ASP A 432 8.25 -4.17 -11.62
C ASP A 432 7.22 -4.60 -12.67
N ILE A 433 7.59 -5.63 -13.42
CA ILE A 433 6.98 -6.03 -14.68
C ILE A 433 6.07 -7.21 -14.46
N ILE A 434 4.79 -7.04 -14.75
CA ILE A 434 3.81 -8.12 -14.72
C ILE A 434 3.31 -8.40 -16.13
N ALA A 435 3.53 -9.60 -16.66
CA ALA A 435 3.15 -9.93 -18.02
C ALA A 435 2.68 -11.38 -18.18
N PRO A 436 1.85 -11.70 -19.19
CA PRO A 436 1.50 -13.09 -19.51
C PRO A 436 2.74 -13.95 -19.75
N ALA A 437 2.68 -15.25 -19.43
CA ALA A 437 3.76 -16.16 -19.78
C ALA A 437 4.00 -16.18 -21.31
N GLY A 438 5.28 -16.14 -21.70
CA GLY A 438 5.69 -16.20 -23.11
C GLY A 438 5.50 -14.90 -23.91
N SER A 439 5.07 -13.81 -23.26
CA SER A 439 4.97 -12.51 -23.90
C SER A 439 6.35 -11.91 -24.20
N ASP A 440 6.55 -11.37 -25.39
CA ASP A 440 7.69 -10.51 -25.70
C ASP A 440 7.30 -9.04 -25.47
N PHE A 441 7.96 -8.41 -24.50
CA PHE A 441 7.79 -7.01 -24.15
C PHE A 441 9.10 -6.23 -24.30
N GLY A 442 10.01 -6.72 -25.14
CA GLY A 442 11.28 -6.07 -25.43
C GLY A 442 12.36 -6.30 -24.36
N VAL A 443 13.55 -5.78 -24.66
CA VAL A 443 14.76 -5.98 -23.85
C VAL A 443 14.68 -5.17 -22.55
N SER A 444 15.15 -5.79 -21.46
CA SER A 444 15.27 -5.12 -20.17
C SER A 444 16.15 -3.87 -20.27
N LEU A 445 15.75 -2.82 -19.54
CA LEU A 445 16.55 -1.59 -19.41
C LEU A 445 17.51 -1.63 -18.21
N ALA A 446 17.56 -2.74 -17.47
CA ALA A 446 18.47 -2.90 -16.35
C ALA A 446 19.94 -2.81 -16.80
N GLY A 447 20.74 -2.01 -16.11
CA GLY A 447 22.15 -1.82 -16.41
C GLY A 447 22.68 -0.45 -15.98
N PRO A 448 23.88 -0.06 -16.45
CA PRO A 448 24.47 1.23 -16.08
C PRO A 448 23.82 2.43 -16.80
N SER A 449 23.00 2.19 -17.82
CA SER A 449 22.39 3.24 -18.63
C SER A 449 21.26 3.93 -17.86
N VAL A 450 21.22 5.26 -17.95
CA VAL A 450 20.12 6.08 -17.42
C VAL A 450 19.21 6.48 -18.57
N VAL A 451 17.91 6.37 -18.38
CA VAL A 451 16.89 6.83 -19.33
C VAL A 451 16.04 7.93 -18.71
N SER A 452 15.49 8.82 -19.50
CA SER A 452 14.43 9.74 -19.07
C SER A 452 13.10 9.00 -18.90
N TRP A 453 12.13 9.60 -18.20
CA TRP A 453 10.79 9.02 -18.09
C TRP A 453 10.11 8.81 -19.47
N PRO A 454 10.14 9.76 -20.43
CA PRO A 454 9.61 9.51 -21.77
C PRO A 454 10.29 8.34 -22.49
N GLU A 455 11.61 8.22 -22.41
CA GLU A 455 12.34 7.09 -23.00
C GLU A 455 12.00 5.76 -22.32
N PHE A 456 11.85 5.74 -20.99
CA PHE A 456 11.37 4.57 -20.26
C PHE A 456 9.96 4.18 -20.73
N ARG A 457 9.06 5.15 -20.90
CA ARG A 457 7.71 4.89 -21.41
C ARG A 457 7.73 4.27 -22.79
N GLU A 458 8.52 4.82 -23.71
CA GLU A 458 8.62 4.35 -25.10
C GLU A 458 9.28 2.97 -25.18
N ARG A 459 10.44 2.81 -24.53
CA ARG A 459 11.30 1.63 -24.72
C ARG A 459 10.90 0.45 -23.84
N ARG A 460 10.15 0.69 -22.76
CA ARG A 460 9.77 -0.35 -21.80
C ARG A 460 8.28 -0.49 -21.60
N LEU A 461 7.61 0.58 -21.16
CA LEU A 461 6.19 0.49 -20.81
C LEU A 461 5.28 0.25 -22.03
N ALA A 462 5.58 0.86 -23.19
CA ALA A 462 4.76 0.70 -24.39
C ALA A 462 4.80 -0.75 -24.93
N PRO A 463 5.97 -1.38 -25.15
CA PRO A 463 6.05 -2.80 -25.49
C PRO A 463 5.36 -3.71 -24.46
N LEU A 464 5.55 -3.45 -23.16
CA LEU A 464 4.87 -4.19 -22.09
C LEU A 464 3.36 -4.10 -22.19
N THR A 465 2.83 -2.89 -22.39
CA THR A 465 1.39 -2.65 -22.51
C THR A 465 0.82 -3.36 -23.74
N GLN A 466 1.53 -3.29 -24.87
CA GLN A 466 1.15 -3.99 -26.10
C GLN A 466 1.13 -5.51 -25.93
N ALA A 467 2.05 -6.04 -25.12
CA ALA A 467 2.12 -7.45 -24.76
C ALA A 467 1.07 -7.89 -23.72
N GLY A 468 0.18 -6.98 -23.30
CA GLY A 468 -0.85 -7.25 -22.31
C GLY A 468 -0.37 -7.25 -20.86
N GLY A 469 0.86 -6.77 -20.61
CA GLY A 469 1.44 -6.61 -19.28
C GLY A 469 1.16 -5.24 -18.63
N ARG A 470 1.56 -5.08 -17.38
CA ARG A 470 1.39 -3.89 -16.54
C ARG A 470 2.62 -3.66 -15.66
N LEU A 471 2.82 -2.41 -15.26
CA LEU A 471 3.72 -2.09 -14.16
C LEU A 471 2.98 -2.13 -12.83
N ILE A 472 3.70 -2.50 -11.77
CA ILE A 472 3.26 -2.33 -10.38
C ILE A 472 4.21 -1.33 -9.73
N TRP A 473 3.66 -0.36 -9.00
CA TRP A 473 4.50 0.56 -8.25
C TRP A 473 4.94 -0.13 -6.96
N GLN A 474 6.25 -0.31 -6.75
CA GLN A 474 6.76 -0.99 -5.55
C GLN A 474 6.92 -0.04 -4.38
N PHE A 475 7.83 0.94 -4.52
CA PHE A 475 8.36 1.71 -3.41
C PHE A 475 9.09 2.96 -3.92
N GLY A 476 8.97 4.08 -3.22
CA GLY A 476 9.84 5.23 -3.43
C GLY A 476 9.52 6.38 -2.49
N GLU A 477 10.38 6.60 -1.50
CA GLU A 477 10.20 7.62 -0.44
C GLU A 477 10.46 9.07 -0.90
N ASN A 478 10.19 9.38 -2.17
CA ASN A 478 10.21 10.71 -2.76
C ASN A 478 8.79 11.04 -3.26
N GLU A 479 7.94 11.57 -2.38
CA GLU A 479 6.54 11.87 -2.69
C GLU A 479 6.38 12.71 -3.97
N GLU A 480 7.21 13.73 -4.18
CA GLU A 480 7.13 14.59 -5.35
C GLU A 480 7.34 13.80 -6.65
N LEU A 481 8.33 12.89 -6.68
CA LEU A 481 8.58 12.03 -7.84
C LEU A 481 7.47 11.00 -8.06
N VAL A 482 7.06 10.32 -6.99
CA VAL A 482 6.05 9.25 -7.07
C VAL A 482 4.73 9.81 -7.55
N ARG A 483 4.34 11.00 -7.09
CA ARG A 483 3.14 11.67 -7.60
C ARG A 483 3.17 11.85 -9.11
N LEU A 484 4.31 12.29 -9.67
CA LEU A 484 4.43 12.45 -11.12
C LEU A 484 4.27 11.10 -11.86
N TYR A 485 4.89 10.03 -11.37
CA TYR A 485 4.76 8.71 -12.00
C TYR A 485 3.33 8.15 -11.95
N LEU A 486 2.66 8.28 -10.80
CA LEU A 486 1.30 7.76 -10.61
C LEU A 486 0.26 8.63 -11.32
N ASP A 487 0.42 9.95 -11.32
CA ASP A 487 -0.45 10.87 -12.06
C ASP A 487 -0.34 10.68 -13.57
N ASP A 488 0.87 10.48 -14.06
CA ASP A 488 1.08 10.15 -15.47
C ASP A 488 0.42 8.82 -15.86
N SER A 489 0.46 7.84 -14.94
CA SER A 489 -0.20 6.56 -15.12
C SER A 489 -1.72 6.70 -15.18
N LEU A 490 -2.32 7.60 -14.39
CA LEU A 490 -3.74 7.93 -14.49
C LEU A 490 -4.11 8.63 -15.80
N GLN A 491 -3.23 9.49 -16.33
CA GLN A 491 -3.50 10.22 -17.57
C GLN A 491 -3.34 9.36 -18.83
N ARG A 492 -2.32 8.49 -18.86
CA ARG A 492 -1.84 7.83 -20.09
C ARG A 492 -1.68 6.32 -19.97
N GLY A 493 -2.07 5.73 -18.85
CA GLY A 493 -1.75 4.35 -18.50
C GLY A 493 -0.29 4.21 -18.02
N GLY A 494 0.00 3.18 -17.24
CA GLY A 494 1.33 2.96 -16.66
C GLY A 494 1.28 1.95 -15.53
N TYR A 495 1.62 2.40 -14.33
CA TYR A 495 1.42 1.62 -13.11
C TYR A 495 -0.07 1.32 -12.92
N ALA A 496 -0.39 0.03 -12.86
CA ALA A 496 -1.77 -0.46 -12.75
C ALA A 496 -2.19 -0.77 -11.32
N ALA A 497 -1.22 -0.84 -10.40
CA ALA A 497 -1.46 -0.99 -8.97
C ALA A 497 -0.29 -0.40 -8.17
N ILE A 498 -0.53 -0.19 -6.87
CA ILE A 498 0.47 0.23 -5.89
C ILE A 498 0.66 -0.90 -4.88
N SER A 499 1.91 -1.31 -4.65
CA SER A 499 2.28 -2.26 -3.62
C SER A 499 2.07 -1.66 -2.25
N THR A 500 1.53 -2.46 -1.34
CA THR A 500 1.28 -2.09 0.06
C THR A 500 2.02 -3.02 0.99
N PHE A 501 1.74 -4.32 0.92
CA PHE A 501 2.45 -5.32 1.72
C PHE A 501 3.63 -5.92 0.97
N HIS A 502 4.76 -6.03 1.68
CA HIS A 502 6.03 -6.49 1.15
C HIS A 502 6.76 -7.40 2.15
N PHE A 503 7.73 -8.20 1.67
CA PHE A 503 8.54 -9.06 2.55
C PHE A 503 9.40 -8.23 3.51
N GLY A 504 10.00 -7.14 2.98
CA GLY A 504 10.93 -6.28 3.70
C GLY A 504 10.22 -5.15 4.44
N ASN A 505 9.10 -4.63 3.93
CA ASN A 505 8.31 -3.58 4.57
C ASN A 505 6.91 -4.11 4.92
N PRO A 506 6.53 -4.12 6.21
CA PRO A 506 5.22 -4.55 6.65
C PRO A 506 4.05 -3.91 5.88
N ASP A 507 4.17 -2.61 5.61
CA ASP A 507 3.16 -1.79 4.97
C ASP A 507 3.78 -0.50 4.41
N PHE A 508 3.92 -0.40 3.08
CA PHE A 508 4.41 0.81 2.42
C PHE A 508 3.48 2.01 2.63
N THR A 509 2.18 1.81 2.87
CA THR A 509 1.27 2.94 3.16
C THR A 509 1.50 3.56 4.53
N ASN A 510 2.23 2.88 5.42
CA ASN A 510 2.69 3.44 6.69
C ASN A 510 3.97 4.30 6.51
N SER A 511 4.91 3.89 5.66
CA SER A 511 6.11 4.69 5.37
C SER A 511 5.87 5.79 4.34
N GLU A 512 4.89 5.62 3.46
CA GLU A 512 4.54 6.54 2.37
C GLU A 512 3.03 6.88 2.43
N PRO A 513 2.57 7.56 3.49
CA PRO A 513 1.13 7.79 3.74
C PRO A 513 0.43 8.60 2.65
N PHE A 514 1.18 9.33 1.82
CA PHE A 514 0.62 10.04 0.68
C PHE A 514 0.01 9.10 -0.38
N LEU A 515 0.42 7.83 -0.45
CA LEU A 515 -0.13 6.86 -1.40
C LEU A 515 -1.66 6.70 -1.25
N HIS A 516 -2.21 6.98 -0.06
CA HIS A 516 -3.65 7.00 0.16
C HIS A 516 -4.40 8.10 -0.61
N CYS A 517 -3.72 9.10 -1.19
CA CYS A 517 -4.36 10.05 -2.11
C CYS A 517 -4.82 9.38 -3.41
N TYR A 518 -4.21 8.27 -3.80
CA TYR A 518 -4.59 7.46 -4.96
C TYR A 518 -5.63 6.38 -4.66
N ARG A 519 -6.09 6.27 -3.41
CA ARG A 519 -7.15 5.32 -3.01
C ARG A 519 -8.38 5.56 -3.88
N GLY A 520 -8.91 4.48 -4.47
CA GLY A 520 -10.04 4.53 -5.40
C GLY A 520 -9.64 4.84 -6.85
N GLN A 521 -8.44 5.36 -7.09
CA GLN A 521 -7.93 5.69 -8.43
C GLN A 521 -6.98 4.61 -8.96
N ILE A 522 -6.06 4.14 -8.12
CA ILE A 522 -5.14 3.04 -8.42
C ILE A 522 -5.32 1.97 -7.33
N PRO A 523 -5.54 0.68 -7.67
CA PRO A 523 -5.75 -0.38 -6.69
C PRO A 523 -4.49 -0.70 -5.88
N PHE A 524 -4.70 -1.18 -4.66
CA PHE A 524 -3.64 -1.64 -3.77
C PHE A 524 -3.46 -3.16 -3.87
N VAL A 525 -2.20 -3.59 -3.96
CA VAL A 525 -1.79 -5.00 -4.07
C VAL A 525 -0.73 -5.34 -3.03
N ALA A 526 -0.52 -6.63 -2.82
CA ALA A 526 0.60 -7.16 -2.06
C ALA A 526 1.61 -7.81 -3.03
N LEU A 527 2.90 -7.56 -2.78
CA LEU A 527 4.01 -7.97 -3.64
C LEU A 527 5.02 -8.74 -2.80
N GLN A 528 5.27 -10.00 -3.14
CA GLN A 528 6.06 -10.90 -2.30
C GLN A 528 7.55 -10.64 -2.34
N ASP A 529 8.08 -10.15 -3.46
CA ASP A 529 9.51 -9.92 -3.69
C ASP A 529 10.33 -11.14 -3.22
N ALA A 530 10.07 -12.26 -3.88
CA ALA A 530 10.61 -13.55 -3.53
C ALA A 530 12.15 -13.58 -3.59
N HIS A 531 12.75 -13.98 -2.46
CA HIS A 531 14.17 -14.25 -2.31
C HIS A 531 14.42 -15.71 -1.92
N GLY A 532 15.59 -16.23 -2.25
CA GLY A 532 15.99 -17.60 -1.97
C GLY A 532 16.00 -18.48 -3.22
N ASN A 533 16.28 -19.78 -3.02
CA ASN A 533 16.45 -20.72 -4.13
C ASN A 533 15.24 -21.63 -4.34
N GLU A 534 14.37 -21.81 -3.36
CA GLU A 534 13.30 -22.82 -3.40
C GLU A 534 11.96 -22.23 -2.95
N PRO A 535 10.85 -22.48 -3.68
CA PRO A 535 9.53 -21.98 -3.29
C PRO A 535 9.09 -22.46 -1.90
N TRP A 536 9.51 -23.66 -1.50
CA TRP A 536 9.18 -24.25 -0.21
C TRP A 536 9.62 -23.40 0.98
N TRP A 537 10.79 -22.77 0.89
CA TRP A 537 11.35 -21.96 1.97
C TRP A 537 10.76 -20.54 2.03
N LEU A 538 9.88 -20.16 1.09
CA LEU A 538 9.10 -18.92 1.13
C LEU A 538 7.61 -19.15 1.43
N ALA A 539 7.26 -20.33 1.93
CA ALA A 539 5.88 -20.62 2.30
C ALA A 539 5.36 -19.64 3.39
N ASP A 540 6.22 -19.10 4.24
CA ASP A 540 5.86 -18.11 5.27
C ASP A 540 5.36 -16.79 4.65
N MET A 541 5.98 -16.28 3.59
CA MET A 541 5.47 -15.07 2.91
C MET A 541 4.22 -15.41 2.10
N THR A 542 4.21 -16.58 1.43
CA THR A 542 3.04 -17.06 0.68
C THR A 542 1.80 -17.25 1.54
N THR A 543 1.99 -17.53 2.83
CA THR A 543 0.93 -17.61 3.84
C THR A 543 0.83 -16.39 4.76
N GLY A 544 1.67 -15.39 4.57
CA GLY A 544 1.64 -14.16 5.37
C GLY A 544 0.81 -13.06 4.71
N PHE A 545 0.98 -12.85 3.40
CA PHE A 545 0.21 -11.84 2.68
C PHE A 545 0.03 -12.18 1.20
N ARG A 546 -1.08 -11.69 0.62
CA ARG A 546 -1.42 -11.88 -0.79
C ARG A 546 -2.45 -10.89 -1.29
N THR A 547 -2.63 -10.87 -2.60
CA THR A 547 -3.65 -10.06 -3.26
C THR A 547 -4.88 -10.92 -3.55
N LEU A 548 -6.05 -10.44 -3.18
CA LEU A 548 -7.34 -10.96 -3.60
C LEU A 548 -7.92 -10.07 -4.71
N PHE A 549 -8.63 -10.67 -5.65
CA PHE A 549 -9.33 -9.94 -6.71
C PHE A 549 -10.70 -10.54 -6.98
N LEU A 550 -11.65 -9.68 -7.38
CA LEU A 550 -12.99 -10.12 -7.78
C LEU A 550 -13.05 -10.30 -9.29
N ALA A 551 -13.50 -11.47 -9.73
CA ALA A 551 -13.79 -11.76 -11.12
C ALA A 551 -14.86 -12.86 -11.24
N THR A 552 -15.37 -13.10 -12.43
CA THR A 552 -16.21 -14.28 -12.70
C THR A 552 -15.35 -15.55 -12.80
N GLU A 553 -14.15 -15.43 -13.36
CA GLU A 553 -13.17 -16.50 -13.53
C GLU A 553 -11.75 -15.99 -13.21
N PRO A 554 -10.84 -16.86 -12.72
CA PRO A 554 -9.49 -16.47 -12.34
C PRO A 554 -8.54 -16.40 -13.56
N THR A 555 -8.93 -15.66 -14.58
CA THR A 555 -8.14 -15.51 -15.81
C THR A 555 -7.26 -14.27 -15.73
N TRP A 556 -6.28 -14.16 -16.63
CA TRP A 556 -5.48 -12.95 -16.80
C TRP A 556 -6.36 -11.73 -17.09
N GLU A 557 -7.33 -11.89 -17.98
CA GLU A 557 -8.31 -10.86 -18.33
C GLU A 557 -9.20 -10.48 -17.14
N GLY A 558 -9.63 -11.47 -16.35
CA GLY A 558 -10.36 -11.24 -15.10
C GLY A 558 -9.58 -10.41 -14.10
N TRP A 559 -8.27 -10.68 -13.95
CA TRP A 559 -7.39 -9.88 -13.09
C TRP A 559 -7.16 -8.47 -13.64
N LEU A 560 -6.89 -8.30 -14.94
CA LEU A 560 -6.77 -6.97 -15.56
C LEU A 560 -8.06 -6.15 -15.41
N ASN A 561 -9.22 -6.79 -15.54
CA ASN A 561 -10.50 -6.15 -15.30
C ASN A 561 -10.65 -5.73 -13.83
N ALA A 562 -10.26 -6.59 -12.90
CA ALA A 562 -10.30 -6.28 -11.48
C ALA A 562 -9.41 -5.07 -11.13
N LEU A 563 -8.20 -4.98 -11.70
CA LEU A 563 -7.33 -3.80 -11.53
C LEU A 563 -8.02 -2.53 -12.04
N GLN A 564 -8.55 -2.56 -13.27
CA GLN A 564 -9.21 -1.40 -13.88
C GLN A 564 -10.46 -0.94 -13.11
N ARG A 565 -11.18 -1.87 -12.48
CA ARG A 565 -12.41 -1.62 -11.71
C ARG A 565 -12.16 -1.36 -10.23
N ASN A 566 -10.90 -1.43 -9.77
CA ASN A 566 -10.52 -1.36 -8.36
C ASN A 566 -11.20 -2.45 -7.50
N TRP A 567 -11.35 -3.65 -8.06
CA TRP A 567 -11.92 -4.83 -7.41
C TRP A 567 -10.84 -5.72 -6.77
N VAL A 568 -9.90 -5.09 -6.08
CA VAL A 568 -8.69 -5.74 -5.55
C VAL A 568 -8.54 -5.39 -4.07
N VAL A 569 -8.07 -6.36 -3.29
CA VAL A 569 -7.77 -6.22 -1.86
C VAL A 569 -6.44 -6.89 -1.55
N ALA A 570 -5.46 -6.11 -1.11
CA ALA A 570 -4.26 -6.65 -0.49
C ALA A 570 -4.59 -7.10 0.94
N VAL A 571 -4.19 -8.30 1.33
CA VAL A 571 -4.51 -8.89 2.64
C VAL A 571 -3.24 -9.44 3.29
N ARG A 572 -3.02 -9.10 4.56
CA ARG A 572 -1.93 -9.62 5.40
C ARG A 572 -2.50 -10.22 6.68
N HIS A 573 -1.97 -11.38 7.06
CA HIS A 573 -2.25 -12.07 8.31
C HIS A 573 -1.03 -12.95 8.67
N ASP A 574 -0.17 -12.42 9.53
CA ASP A 574 1.05 -13.07 9.99
C ASP A 574 1.53 -12.50 11.34
N ALA A 575 2.66 -13.01 11.83
CA ALA A 575 3.29 -12.51 13.05
C ALA A 575 3.63 -11.00 12.99
N VAL A 576 3.92 -10.45 11.80
CA VAL A 576 4.21 -9.02 11.61
C VAL A 576 2.98 -8.16 11.91
N SER A 577 1.80 -8.61 11.46
CA SER A 577 0.51 -7.99 11.80
C SER A 577 0.01 -8.32 13.23
N GLY A 578 0.77 -9.08 14.02
CA GLY A 578 0.30 -9.62 15.30
C GLY A 578 -0.89 -10.57 15.15
N ASN A 579 -0.95 -11.30 14.03
CA ASN A 579 -2.07 -12.15 13.61
C ASN A 579 -3.42 -11.41 13.53
N LYS A 580 -3.39 -10.10 13.26
CA LYS A 580 -4.57 -9.32 12.88
C LYS A 580 -4.66 -9.28 11.37
N THR A 581 -5.88 -9.35 10.84
CA THR A 581 -6.08 -9.25 9.39
C THR A 581 -6.07 -7.79 8.95
N TRP A 582 -5.03 -7.42 8.21
CA TRP A 582 -4.92 -6.12 7.56
C TRP A 582 -5.42 -6.20 6.13
N MET A 583 -6.16 -5.18 5.68
CA MET A 583 -6.74 -5.12 4.34
C MET A 583 -6.56 -3.72 3.75
N HIS A 584 -5.98 -3.65 2.56
CA HIS A 584 -5.88 -2.42 1.76
C HIS A 584 -6.67 -2.58 0.46
N SER A 585 -7.56 -1.62 0.18
CA SER A 585 -8.34 -1.57 -1.06
C SER A 585 -8.71 -0.13 -1.41
N GLY A 586 -8.93 0.11 -2.70
CA GLY A 586 -9.50 1.36 -3.18
C GLY A 586 -11.02 1.49 -2.99
N SER A 587 -11.71 0.43 -2.57
CA SER A 587 -13.17 0.42 -2.47
C SER A 587 -13.67 -0.30 -1.20
N GLN A 588 -14.41 0.44 -0.37
CA GLN A 588 -15.03 -0.11 0.84
C GLN A 588 -16.03 -1.24 0.51
N GLN A 589 -16.80 -1.09 -0.57
CA GLN A 589 -17.73 -2.11 -1.04
C GLN A 589 -17.02 -3.42 -1.42
N VAL A 590 -15.82 -3.33 -1.99
CA VAL A 590 -15.01 -4.51 -2.35
C VAL A 590 -14.47 -5.19 -1.09
N VAL A 591 -14.04 -4.41 -0.09
CA VAL A 591 -13.63 -4.95 1.22
C VAL A 591 -14.79 -5.69 1.90
N GLU A 592 -15.99 -5.12 1.90
CA GLU A 592 -17.19 -5.75 2.45
C GLU A 592 -17.52 -7.05 1.73
N PHE A 593 -17.51 -7.06 0.39
CA PHE A 593 -17.75 -8.25 -0.41
C PHE A 593 -16.79 -9.39 -0.08
N VAL A 594 -15.50 -9.06 0.11
CA VAL A 594 -14.45 -10.01 0.49
C VAL A 594 -14.65 -10.52 1.92
N ARG A 595 -14.97 -9.64 2.87
CA ARG A 595 -15.23 -10.02 4.28
C ARG A 595 -16.42 -10.95 4.42
N GLU A 596 -17.52 -10.69 3.72
CA GLU A 596 -18.71 -11.56 3.73
C GLU A 596 -18.42 -12.99 3.24
N ARG A 597 -17.39 -13.15 2.41
CA ARG A 597 -16.98 -14.42 1.80
C ARG A 597 -15.68 -14.97 2.37
N GLU A 598 -15.29 -14.53 3.56
CA GLU A 598 -14.01 -14.90 4.20
C GLU A 598 -13.75 -16.42 4.16
N ARG A 599 -14.77 -17.25 4.42
CA ARG A 599 -14.65 -18.72 4.41
C ARG A 599 -14.21 -19.31 3.06
N GLU A 600 -14.44 -18.61 1.95
CA GLU A 600 -14.11 -19.08 0.60
C GLU A 600 -12.63 -18.95 0.27
N TRP A 601 -11.95 -17.99 0.89
CA TRP A 601 -10.58 -17.60 0.53
C TRP A 601 -9.61 -17.56 1.72
N ARG A 602 -10.05 -17.56 2.98
CA ARG A 602 -9.16 -17.48 4.15
C ARG A 602 -8.21 -18.67 4.21
N TRP A 603 -6.92 -18.41 4.40
CA TRP A 603 -5.86 -19.44 4.41
C TRP A 603 -5.24 -19.72 5.78
N TRP A 604 -5.62 -18.95 6.80
CA TRP A 604 -5.37 -19.28 8.20
C TRP A 604 -6.64 -19.91 8.79
N ASP A 605 -6.47 -20.80 9.75
CA ASP A 605 -7.57 -21.51 10.43
C ASP A 605 -8.61 -22.10 9.45
N ASN A 606 -8.14 -22.62 8.31
CA ASN A 606 -8.98 -23.20 7.28
C ASN A 606 -8.41 -24.54 6.80
N PRO A 607 -8.99 -25.69 7.20
CA PRO A 607 -8.46 -27.00 6.82
C PRO A 607 -8.52 -27.26 5.30
N ALA A 608 -9.35 -26.51 4.56
CA ALA A 608 -9.47 -26.64 3.11
C ALA A 608 -8.48 -25.74 2.32
N ILE A 609 -7.81 -24.80 3.00
CA ILE A 609 -6.86 -23.85 2.42
C ILE A 609 -5.75 -23.66 3.44
N GLN A 610 -4.75 -24.53 3.41
CA GLN A 610 -3.67 -24.51 4.41
C GLN A 610 -2.33 -24.83 3.79
N ARG A 611 -1.28 -24.35 4.44
CA ARG A 611 0.09 -24.65 4.08
C ARG A 611 0.33 -26.16 4.16
N PRO A 612 0.92 -26.80 3.13
CA PRO A 612 1.38 -28.18 3.25
C PRO A 612 2.43 -28.31 4.35
N LEU A 613 2.29 -29.35 5.18
CA LEU A 613 3.24 -29.67 6.25
C LEU A 613 4.47 -30.45 5.74
N VAL A 614 4.37 -31.02 4.54
CA VAL A 614 5.45 -31.77 3.89
C VAL A 614 5.35 -31.61 2.38
N SER A 615 6.50 -31.40 1.73
CA SER A 615 6.69 -31.55 0.30
C SER A 615 7.25 -32.93 0.02
N ILE A 616 6.69 -33.63 -0.96
CA ILE A 616 7.22 -34.89 -1.49
C ILE A 616 7.21 -34.82 -3.02
N VAL A 617 8.37 -35.06 -3.63
CA VAL A 617 8.57 -34.95 -5.08
C VAL A 617 9.36 -36.16 -5.57
N ALA A 618 8.89 -36.82 -6.63
CA ALA A 618 9.65 -37.82 -7.36
C ALA A 618 10.45 -37.11 -8.46
N VAL A 619 11.76 -37.02 -8.28
CA VAL A 619 12.70 -36.28 -9.12
C VAL A 619 13.37 -37.22 -10.11
N ARG A 620 13.33 -36.87 -11.41
CA ARG A 620 13.91 -37.64 -12.51
C ARG A 620 15.09 -36.89 -13.18
N PRO A 621 15.91 -37.56 -14.00
CA PRO A 621 17.04 -36.91 -14.68
C PRO A 621 16.65 -35.72 -15.55
N GLU A 622 15.44 -35.70 -16.11
CA GLU A 622 14.90 -34.61 -16.91
C GLU A 622 14.39 -33.41 -16.10
N ASP A 623 14.22 -33.53 -14.78
CA ASP A 623 13.72 -32.45 -13.93
C ASP A 623 14.83 -31.44 -13.58
N GLU A 624 15.19 -30.61 -14.56
CA GLU A 624 16.37 -29.73 -14.49
C GLU A 624 16.40 -28.71 -13.35
N PHE A 625 15.24 -28.36 -12.81
CA PHE A 625 15.10 -27.36 -11.74
C PHE A 625 15.06 -27.98 -10.34
N GLU A 626 14.90 -29.29 -10.25
CA GLU A 626 14.71 -29.97 -8.97
C GLU A 626 16.05 -30.24 -8.28
N THR A 627 16.16 -29.88 -7.01
CA THR A 627 17.25 -30.34 -6.16
C THR A 627 17.21 -31.86 -6.02
N ALA A 628 18.38 -32.48 -5.89
CA ALA A 628 18.57 -33.93 -5.83
C ALA A 628 18.29 -34.69 -7.14
N ARG A 629 18.31 -33.99 -8.28
CA ARG A 629 18.25 -34.60 -9.61
C ARG A 629 19.26 -35.74 -9.77
N PRO A 630 18.81 -36.98 -10.04
CA PRO A 630 19.73 -38.10 -10.26
C PRO A 630 20.25 -38.13 -11.70
N GLU A 631 21.38 -38.81 -11.92
CA GLU A 631 21.85 -39.12 -13.29
C GLU A 631 21.01 -40.21 -13.97
N ARG A 632 20.43 -41.13 -13.17
CA ARG A 632 19.58 -42.24 -13.60
C ARG A 632 18.59 -42.65 -12.50
N GLY A 633 17.48 -43.29 -12.89
CA GLY A 633 16.46 -43.74 -11.95
C GLY A 633 15.60 -42.59 -11.42
N VAL A 634 15.00 -42.76 -10.24
CA VAL A 634 14.12 -41.76 -9.61
C VAL A 634 14.58 -41.50 -8.18
N VAL A 635 14.54 -40.25 -7.74
CA VAL A 635 14.76 -39.85 -6.35
C VAL A 635 13.45 -39.40 -5.74
N VAL A 636 13.04 -40.02 -4.63
CA VAL A 636 11.96 -39.47 -3.80
C VAL A 636 12.57 -38.47 -2.81
N ARG A 637 12.32 -37.18 -3.05
CA ARG A 637 12.72 -36.08 -2.16
C ARG A 637 11.59 -35.69 -1.24
N VAL A 638 11.88 -35.50 0.04
CA VAL A 638 10.93 -35.02 1.05
C VAL A 638 11.49 -33.79 1.78
N ARG A 639 10.77 -32.67 1.79
CA ARG A 639 11.06 -31.50 2.64
C ARG A 639 9.97 -31.36 3.71
N CYS A 640 10.37 -31.26 4.96
CA CYS A 640 9.46 -30.95 6.07
C CYS A 640 9.20 -29.44 6.15
N ALA A 641 8.08 -29.01 6.73
CA ALA A 641 7.76 -27.60 6.94
C ALA A 641 8.60 -26.98 8.06
N TRP A 642 9.01 -25.72 7.84
CA TRP A 642 9.84 -24.91 8.74
C TRP A 642 9.31 -23.48 8.79
N GLU A 643 9.54 -22.77 9.88
CA GLU A 643 9.61 -21.30 9.87
C GLU A 643 10.88 -20.88 9.13
N ASN A 644 10.80 -19.81 8.34
CA ASN A 644 11.85 -19.37 7.44
C ASN A 644 12.20 -17.91 7.67
N THR A 645 13.39 -17.51 7.21
CA THR A 645 13.74 -16.11 7.08
C THR A 645 13.06 -15.49 5.86
N ALA A 646 12.99 -14.16 5.81
CA ALA A 646 12.46 -13.44 4.65
C ALA A 646 13.29 -13.67 3.37
N GLN A 647 14.54 -14.12 3.51
CA GLN A 647 15.44 -14.50 2.41
C GLN A 647 15.27 -15.95 1.96
N GLY A 648 14.24 -16.66 2.45
CA GLY A 648 13.96 -18.04 2.05
C GLY A 648 14.95 -19.06 2.62
N LEU A 649 15.37 -18.89 3.88
CA LEU A 649 16.24 -19.85 4.57
C LEU A 649 15.52 -20.54 5.73
N PRO A 650 15.64 -21.87 5.90
CA PRO A 650 15.08 -22.59 7.04
C PRO A 650 15.64 -22.09 8.37
N ARG A 651 14.75 -21.72 9.30
CA ARG A 651 15.10 -21.22 10.65
C ARG A 651 14.76 -22.22 11.75
N LYS A 652 13.50 -22.63 11.86
CA LYS A 652 13.01 -23.51 12.93
C LYS A 652 12.07 -24.57 12.34
N PRO A 653 12.29 -25.87 12.60
CA PRO A 653 11.40 -26.91 12.08
C PRO A 653 10.01 -26.77 12.70
N LEU A 654 8.98 -26.92 11.86
CA LEU A 654 7.58 -27.07 12.28
C LEU A 654 7.18 -28.54 12.33
N THR A 655 7.82 -29.36 11.49
CA THR A 655 7.53 -30.78 11.35
C THR A 655 8.80 -31.60 11.21
N GLU A 656 8.73 -32.87 11.59
CA GLU A 656 9.77 -33.88 11.38
C GLU A 656 9.24 -35.04 10.54
N LEU A 657 10.12 -35.70 9.76
CA LEU A 657 9.79 -36.91 9.03
C LEU A 657 9.74 -38.10 10.00
N VAL A 658 8.58 -38.73 10.11
CA VAL A 658 8.38 -39.95 10.90
C VAL A 658 8.67 -41.18 10.07
N LYS A 659 8.13 -41.23 8.84
CA LYS A 659 8.21 -42.40 7.98
C LYS A 659 8.12 -42.02 6.51
N LEU A 660 8.88 -42.72 5.67
CA LEU A 660 8.73 -42.71 4.22
C LEU A 660 8.43 -44.13 3.74
N SER A 661 7.41 -44.27 2.90
CA SER A 661 7.08 -45.54 2.24
C SER A 661 7.03 -45.39 0.73
N VAL A 662 7.53 -46.39 0.00
CA VAL A 662 7.43 -46.52 -1.46
C VAL A 662 6.74 -47.84 -1.77
N ASP A 663 5.67 -47.80 -2.56
CA ASP A 663 4.83 -48.96 -2.91
C ASP A 663 4.37 -49.76 -1.69
N GLY A 664 4.02 -49.04 -0.61
CA GLY A 664 3.57 -49.61 0.66
C GLY A 664 4.70 -50.13 1.57
N ALA A 665 5.93 -50.27 1.07
CA ALA A 665 7.09 -50.68 1.87
C ALA A 665 7.76 -49.47 2.51
N GLU A 666 8.11 -49.57 3.80
CA GLU A 666 8.91 -48.54 4.48
C GLU A 666 10.35 -48.52 3.96
N VAL A 667 10.89 -47.32 3.76
CA VAL A 667 12.24 -47.10 3.24
C VAL A 667 13.00 -46.12 4.13
N SER A 668 14.33 -46.20 4.09
CA SER A 668 15.22 -45.35 4.88
C SER A 668 15.83 -44.25 4.01
N PRO A 669 15.30 -43.02 4.03
CA PRO A 669 15.90 -41.92 3.28
C PRO A 669 17.13 -41.36 3.99
N THR A 670 18.06 -40.79 3.22
CA THR A 670 19.22 -40.06 3.72
C THR A 670 18.88 -38.59 3.91
N LEU A 671 19.20 -38.01 5.06
CA LEU A 671 19.06 -36.57 5.30
C LEU A 671 20.20 -35.80 4.60
N VAL A 672 19.83 -34.76 3.85
CA VAL A 672 20.74 -33.81 3.21
C VAL A 672 20.41 -32.41 3.73
N ALA A 673 21.37 -31.78 4.39
CA ALA A 673 21.16 -30.52 5.09
C ALA A 673 22.39 -29.59 4.94
N PRO A 674 22.70 -29.09 3.73
CA PRO A 674 23.83 -28.20 3.49
C PRO A 674 23.68 -26.92 4.31
N LYS A 675 24.80 -26.42 4.83
CA LYS A 675 24.88 -25.15 5.59
C LYS A 675 25.74 -24.15 4.86
N ALA A 676 25.48 -22.86 5.10
CA ALA A 676 26.31 -21.79 4.58
C ALA A 676 27.75 -21.91 5.12
N ALA A 677 28.76 -21.63 4.28
CA ALA A 677 30.18 -21.83 4.61
C ALA A 677 30.67 -21.07 5.86
N ARG A 678 29.95 -20.03 6.30
CA ARG A 678 30.28 -19.20 7.47
C ARG A 678 29.14 -19.08 8.49
N GLY A 679 28.13 -19.96 8.45
CA GLY A 679 26.95 -19.82 9.28
C GLY A 679 26.29 -21.14 9.69
N ALA A 680 25.47 -21.08 10.75
CA ALA A 680 24.67 -22.22 11.20
C ALA A 680 23.41 -22.45 10.34
N ALA A 681 23.04 -21.48 9.49
CA ALA A 681 21.84 -21.50 8.66
C ALA A 681 21.94 -22.58 7.58
N TYR A 682 20.85 -23.34 7.42
CA TYR A 682 20.69 -24.29 6.33
C TYR A 682 20.47 -23.54 5.01
N LEU A 683 21.10 -24.02 3.95
CA LEU A 683 20.81 -23.60 2.58
C LEU A 683 19.64 -24.41 1.99
N ASP A 684 19.49 -25.64 2.46
CA ASP A 684 18.39 -26.54 2.16
C ASP A 684 18.33 -27.63 3.26
N HIS A 685 17.21 -28.33 3.36
CA HIS A 685 16.99 -29.39 4.35
C HIS A 685 15.95 -30.40 3.85
N TYR A 686 16.40 -31.54 3.33
CA TYR A 686 15.53 -32.56 2.74
C TYR A 686 16.01 -33.99 2.98
N HIS A 687 15.07 -34.93 2.93
CA HIS A 687 15.34 -36.36 2.91
C HIS A 687 15.30 -36.87 1.47
N ARG A 688 16.20 -37.78 1.12
CA ARG A 688 16.35 -38.35 -0.22
C ARG A 688 16.36 -39.87 -0.15
N PHE A 689 15.54 -40.51 -0.99
CA PHE A 689 15.57 -41.95 -1.22
C PHE A 689 15.78 -42.24 -2.71
N ASP A 690 16.86 -42.95 -3.03
CA ASP A 690 17.26 -43.25 -4.40
C ASP A 690 16.70 -44.59 -4.88
N MET A 691 15.84 -44.55 -5.90
CA MET A 691 15.39 -45.70 -6.67
C MET A 691 16.27 -45.81 -7.92
N ALA A 692 17.45 -46.41 -7.79
CA ALA A 692 18.45 -46.43 -8.86
C ALA A 692 18.01 -47.20 -10.12
N ASN A 693 17.26 -48.30 -9.95
CA ASN A 693 16.73 -49.14 -11.02
C ASN A 693 15.26 -49.50 -10.72
N PRO A 694 14.35 -48.53 -10.78
CA PRO A 694 12.95 -48.77 -10.47
C PRO A 694 12.31 -49.67 -11.53
N VAL A 695 11.35 -50.51 -11.13
CA VAL A 695 10.59 -51.33 -12.08
C VAL A 695 9.76 -50.41 -12.96
N PRO A 696 9.82 -50.50 -14.30
CA PRO A 696 9.04 -49.61 -15.16
C PRO A 696 7.55 -49.68 -14.84
N GLY A 697 6.92 -48.53 -14.54
CA GLY A 697 5.51 -48.53 -14.15
C GLY A 697 5.07 -47.35 -13.31
N ARG A 698 3.92 -47.50 -12.65
CA ARG A 698 3.42 -46.55 -11.65
C ARG A 698 3.91 -46.96 -10.27
N HIS A 699 4.36 -45.98 -9.51
CA HIS A 699 4.78 -46.10 -8.13
C HIS A 699 4.02 -45.11 -7.26
N THR A 700 3.98 -45.42 -5.97
CA THR A 700 3.46 -44.52 -4.93
C THR A 700 4.55 -44.23 -3.92
N ALA A 701 4.63 -43.00 -3.43
CA ALA A 701 5.44 -42.66 -2.28
C ALA A 701 4.63 -41.87 -1.26
N THR A 702 4.74 -42.23 0.02
CA THR A 702 4.02 -41.60 1.13
C THR A 702 4.98 -41.15 2.22
N ALA A 703 4.99 -39.86 2.53
CA ALA A 703 5.71 -39.29 3.67
C ALA A 703 4.72 -39.03 4.82
N LEU A 704 5.01 -39.56 6.00
CA LEU A 704 4.34 -39.26 7.25
C LEU A 704 5.21 -38.29 8.05
N VAL A 705 4.67 -37.13 8.40
CA VAL A 705 5.34 -36.13 9.23
C VAL A 705 4.59 -35.90 10.53
N ARG A 706 5.30 -35.45 11.56
CA ARG A 706 4.73 -35.04 12.84
C ARG A 706 4.93 -33.55 13.07
N VAL A 707 3.89 -32.85 13.47
CA VAL A 707 3.98 -31.46 13.94
C VAL A 707 4.66 -31.45 15.30
N LEU A 708 5.77 -30.73 15.41
CA LEU A 708 6.62 -30.76 16.61
C LEU A 708 5.93 -30.17 17.85
N GLU A 709 5.06 -29.17 17.67
CA GLU A 709 4.38 -28.49 18.78
C GLU A 709 3.19 -29.30 19.33
N SER A 710 2.39 -29.89 18.44
CA SER A 710 1.14 -30.58 18.83
C SER A 710 1.25 -32.10 18.87
N GLY A 711 2.30 -32.68 18.29
CA GLY A 711 2.44 -34.12 18.10
C GLY A 711 1.50 -34.71 17.03
N VAL A 712 0.67 -33.89 16.38
CA VAL A 712 -0.27 -34.34 15.34
C VAL A 712 0.50 -34.86 14.13
N GLU A 713 0.13 -36.03 13.64
CA GLU A 713 0.71 -36.62 12.43
C GLU A 713 -0.11 -36.28 11.19
N SER A 714 0.58 -36.04 10.08
CA SER A 714 0.01 -35.75 8.77
C SER A 714 0.79 -36.51 7.71
N SER A 715 0.09 -37.16 6.79
CA SER A 715 0.72 -37.88 5.69
C SER A 715 0.45 -37.23 4.34
N ARG A 716 1.36 -37.42 3.40
CA ARG A 716 1.17 -37.02 2.01
C ARG A 716 1.68 -38.08 1.06
N THR A 717 0.85 -38.41 0.08
CA THR A 717 1.14 -39.43 -0.94
C THR A 717 1.22 -38.79 -2.32
N ILE A 718 2.18 -39.24 -3.13
CA ILE A 718 2.26 -38.94 -4.56
C ILE A 718 2.26 -40.24 -5.38
N GLU A 719 1.69 -40.16 -6.58
CA GLU A 719 1.88 -41.14 -7.64
C GLU A 719 2.91 -40.61 -8.64
N PHE A 720 3.80 -41.48 -9.10
CA PHE A 720 4.78 -41.14 -10.14
C PHE A 720 5.05 -42.34 -11.04
N ARG A 721 5.62 -42.07 -12.22
CA ARG A 721 6.16 -43.11 -13.11
C ARG A 721 7.67 -43.16 -13.04
N ALA A 722 8.22 -44.35 -13.21
CA ALA A 722 9.65 -44.62 -13.21
C ALA A 722 10.05 -45.47 -14.42
#